data_AF-A0AAW1VHN5-F1
#
_entry.id   AF-A0AAW1VHN5-F1
#
_cell.length_a   1.000
_cell.length_b   1.000
_cell.length_c   1.000
_cell.angle_alpha   90.00
_cell.angle_beta   90.00
_cell.angle_gamma   90.00
#
_symmetry.space_group_name_H-M   'P 1'
#
loop_
_entity.id
_entity.type
_entity.pdbx_description
1 polymer ?
#
loop_
_entity_poly.entity_id
_entity_poly.type
_entity_poly.pdbx_seq_one_letter_code
_entity_poly.pdbx_strand_id
1 'polypeptide(L)'
;MSEMTADLAEEHSAATLATERLDAETSERIRLERELSEVQAKNKELNRNSERLEMELLYARSDLNGISEEDDEDNDGENGGVYKQRYERVFRELEFTKRRLRQQHEDDLEQLVGLKKQLEKKLNDAYEEAEEQRQVVGQWKNKVQKLNGEMNDLKLLIEEQSARNNLLEKKQRRFDSETQMLNDELKKEKNAKERISREKEILMTEKYSIETTLADTKLELELKEEKLNALQREYDEITCGERTEEEVTTLRRQKIEMERRLQDQEEELDELASQVQLLEQAKLRLEMSLESMRKEAKKETQLRDDELEEMRGNAQKRVKALEAQLENEHEERTMLLRQKHELERRLASAAESERHDRQGDEVIIRRLKNDLRKTKALLRDCQMQLDMQKADMPGKNVIRQLKNQLEDTECARALAVKSKQSLESELAETQLLLEESTRLRREAEERSNLLSREKSELQSQLEENEEELAEVFKKYKAAVQQMSLDQVALQEQVSLVSELEVERNQLKEQLTELTSKLENAEFMGDASSSLLAKRNEFKVKELESKLDLEQSTRSRLEVQISRLKEAAEKLQAEISASKAREQQAHDQIRKLQRSLRETKEELSASISRESDAAQKRKELEKRLENLEAESAGDRNDLRLAKKRIEDLQVALQGELGDSVSDPSESDLGDSDCDSIDTYMPNHRGSILDSKRLDNLSRSSTTSSNLGKEATFT
;
A
#
# COMPACT_ATOMS: atom_id res chain seq x y z
N MET A 1 17.77 -17.57 1.25
CA MET A 1 16.90 -17.14 2.36
C MET A 1 15.45 -17.49 2.05
N SER A 2 14.71 -16.71 1.26
CA SER A 2 13.27 -16.96 1.03
C SER A 2 12.92 -18.39 0.59
N GLU A 3 13.64 -18.95 -0.39
CA GLU A 3 13.44 -20.34 -0.87
C GLU A 3 13.71 -21.35 0.26
N MET A 4 14.87 -21.27 0.90
CA MET A 4 15.26 -22.11 2.05
C MET A 4 14.25 -22.05 3.22
N THR A 5 13.53 -20.94 3.41
CA THR A 5 12.43 -20.86 4.40
C THR A 5 11.16 -21.57 3.93
N ALA A 6 10.87 -21.55 2.63
CA ALA A 6 9.76 -22.29 2.02
C ALA A 6 10.03 -23.80 2.02
N ASP A 7 11.23 -24.23 1.61
CA ASP A 7 11.69 -25.62 1.64
C ASP A 7 11.53 -26.22 3.05
N LEU A 8 11.96 -25.48 4.08
CA LEU A 8 11.84 -25.90 5.49
C LEU A 8 10.37 -25.98 5.95
N ALA A 9 9.50 -25.11 5.45
CA ALA A 9 8.07 -25.14 5.76
C ALA A 9 7.34 -26.31 5.09
N GLU A 10 7.71 -26.66 3.85
CA GLU A 10 7.22 -27.86 3.18
C GLU A 10 7.73 -29.14 3.86
N GLU A 11 9.01 -29.19 4.27
CA GLU A 11 9.58 -30.33 5.01
C GLU A 11 8.91 -30.50 6.39
N HIS A 12 8.67 -29.42 7.13
CA HIS A 12 7.90 -29.46 8.38
C HIS A 12 6.44 -29.88 8.17
N SER A 13 5.79 -29.45 7.09
CA SER A 13 4.44 -29.87 6.73
C SER A 13 4.38 -31.37 6.42
N ALA A 14 5.32 -31.86 5.61
CA ALA A 14 5.43 -33.28 5.28
C ALA A 14 5.73 -34.16 6.51
N ALA A 15 6.60 -33.70 7.42
CA ALA A 15 6.90 -34.39 8.68
C ALA A 15 5.68 -34.44 9.61
N THR A 16 4.89 -33.37 9.67
CA THR A 16 3.64 -33.32 10.45
C THR A 16 2.62 -34.31 9.89
N LEU A 17 2.38 -34.28 8.58
CA LEU A 17 1.41 -35.16 7.90
C LEU A 17 1.84 -36.64 7.89
N ALA A 18 3.15 -36.93 7.97
CA ALA A 18 3.66 -38.27 8.22
C ALA A 18 3.39 -38.74 9.67
N THR A 19 3.49 -37.84 10.64
CA THR A 19 3.21 -38.13 12.06
C THR A 19 1.72 -38.41 12.28
N GLU A 20 0.83 -37.56 11.75
CA GLU A 20 -0.63 -37.73 11.81
C GLU A 20 -1.09 -39.08 11.22
N ARG A 21 -0.46 -39.54 10.13
CA ARG A 21 -0.74 -40.85 9.53
C ARG A 21 -0.31 -42.01 10.43
N LEU A 22 0.81 -41.87 11.14
CA LEU A 22 1.33 -42.90 12.04
C LEU A 22 0.50 -42.98 13.33
N ASP A 23 0.02 -41.85 13.84
CA ASP A 23 -0.96 -41.79 14.94
C ASP A 23 -2.32 -42.40 14.50
N ALA A 24 -2.77 -42.14 13.28
CA ALA A 24 -3.97 -42.78 12.73
C ALA A 24 -3.80 -44.31 12.60
N GLU A 25 -2.71 -44.79 12.00
CA GLU A 25 -2.42 -46.22 11.82
C GLU A 25 -2.28 -46.96 13.17
N THR A 26 -1.61 -46.35 14.15
CA THR A 26 -1.52 -46.94 15.50
C THR A 26 -2.88 -46.95 16.21
N SER A 27 -3.75 -45.96 15.99
CA SER A 27 -5.11 -45.97 16.54
C SER A 27 -5.99 -47.08 15.94
N GLU A 28 -5.93 -47.29 14.62
CA GLU A 28 -6.62 -48.42 13.95
C GLU A 28 -6.06 -49.76 14.40
N ARG A 29 -4.74 -49.90 14.52
CA ARG A 29 -4.10 -51.11 15.05
C ARG A 29 -4.58 -51.43 16.46
N ILE A 30 -4.62 -50.45 17.37
CA ILE A 30 -5.10 -50.65 18.75
C ILE A 30 -6.59 -51.05 18.77
N ARG A 31 -7.40 -50.52 17.84
CA ARG A 31 -8.79 -50.93 17.66
C ARG A 31 -8.89 -52.38 17.19
N LEU A 32 -8.13 -52.77 16.16
CA LEU A 32 -8.12 -54.14 15.62
C LEU A 32 -7.58 -55.17 16.63
N GLU A 33 -6.60 -54.81 17.46
CA GLU A 33 -6.12 -55.66 18.56
C GLU A 33 -7.22 -55.90 19.62
N ARG A 34 -8.07 -54.91 19.91
CA ARG A 34 -9.24 -55.08 20.79
C ARG A 34 -10.32 -55.95 20.15
N GLU A 35 -10.70 -55.68 18.90
CA GLU A 35 -11.71 -56.46 18.17
C GLU A 35 -11.27 -57.94 18.06
N LEU A 36 -9.99 -58.20 17.78
CA LEU A 36 -9.40 -59.54 17.79
C LEU A 36 -9.47 -60.20 19.18
N SER A 37 -9.15 -59.46 20.24
CA SER A 37 -9.25 -59.97 21.63
C SER A 37 -10.69 -60.32 22.02
N GLU A 38 -11.67 -59.51 21.62
CA GLU A 38 -13.09 -59.80 21.83
C GLU A 38 -13.56 -61.04 21.07
N VAL A 39 -13.16 -61.19 19.79
CA VAL A 39 -13.48 -62.38 18.99
C VAL A 39 -12.84 -63.62 19.60
N GLN A 40 -11.60 -63.54 20.08
CA GLN A 40 -10.96 -64.65 20.81
C GLN A 40 -11.65 -64.98 22.14
N ALA A 41 -12.16 -63.98 22.86
CA ALA A 41 -12.93 -64.20 24.09
C ALA A 41 -14.27 -64.91 23.79
N LYS A 42 -15.04 -64.41 22.83
CA LYS A 42 -16.31 -65.01 22.37
C LYS A 42 -16.11 -66.44 21.85
N ASN A 43 -15.02 -66.70 21.13
CA ASN A 43 -14.70 -68.04 20.64
C ASN A 43 -14.34 -69.02 21.79
N LYS A 44 -13.57 -68.58 22.80
CA LYS A 44 -13.33 -69.36 24.03
C LYS A 44 -14.61 -69.63 24.84
N GLU A 45 -15.57 -68.71 24.83
CA GLU A 45 -16.86 -68.86 25.48
C GLU A 45 -17.80 -69.81 24.72
N LEU A 46 -17.79 -69.78 23.39
CA LEU A 46 -18.48 -70.75 22.54
C LEU A 46 -17.91 -72.16 22.72
N ASN A 47 -16.58 -72.32 22.74
CA ASN A 47 -15.95 -73.62 23.02
C ASN A 47 -16.38 -74.19 24.37
N ARG A 48 -16.35 -73.40 25.45
CA ARG A 48 -16.83 -73.84 26.78
C ARG A 48 -18.31 -74.21 26.79
N ASN A 49 -19.15 -73.52 26.01
CA ASN A 49 -20.55 -73.91 25.85
C ASN A 49 -20.70 -75.19 25.01
N SER A 50 -19.84 -75.45 24.01
CA SER A 50 -19.81 -76.75 23.31
C SER A 50 -19.38 -77.86 24.25
N GLU A 51 -18.28 -77.69 24.99
CA GLU A 51 -17.80 -78.63 26.02
C GLU A 51 -18.87 -78.92 27.07
N ARG A 52 -19.63 -77.90 27.51
CA ARG A 52 -20.76 -78.06 28.42
C ARG A 52 -21.92 -78.83 27.79
N LEU A 53 -22.31 -78.51 26.56
CA LEU A 53 -23.41 -79.19 25.85
C LEU A 53 -23.05 -80.64 25.49
N GLU A 54 -21.79 -80.92 25.17
CA GLU A 54 -21.25 -82.28 24.98
C GLU A 54 -21.27 -83.06 26.30
N MET A 55 -20.91 -82.42 27.42
CA MET A 55 -21.02 -83.02 28.74
C MET A 55 -22.48 -83.27 29.17
N GLU A 56 -23.39 -82.34 28.88
CA GLU A 56 -24.84 -82.50 29.11
C GLU A 56 -25.43 -83.62 28.22
N LEU A 57 -24.96 -83.76 26.97
CA LEU A 57 -25.28 -84.90 26.09
C LEU A 57 -24.70 -86.23 26.59
N LEU A 58 -23.51 -86.22 27.22
CA LEU A 58 -22.91 -87.39 27.84
C LEU A 58 -23.70 -87.85 29.07
N TYR A 59 -24.11 -86.93 29.94
CA TYR A 59 -24.99 -87.24 31.07
C TYR A 59 -26.35 -87.75 30.58
N ALA A 60 -26.98 -87.08 29.60
CA ALA A 60 -28.25 -87.54 29.03
C ALA A 60 -28.15 -88.93 28.36
N ARG A 61 -26.99 -89.26 27.76
CA ARG A 61 -26.71 -90.62 27.28
C ARG A 61 -26.48 -91.62 28.41
N SER A 62 -25.84 -91.21 29.52
CA SER A 62 -25.68 -92.05 30.71
C SER A 62 -27.03 -92.41 31.33
N ASP A 63 -27.92 -91.42 31.49
CA ASP A 63 -29.27 -91.61 32.03
C ASP A 63 -30.15 -92.49 31.13
N LEU A 64 -29.94 -92.45 29.80
CA LEU A 64 -30.61 -93.35 28.85
C LEU A 64 -30.01 -94.75 28.78
N ASN A 65 -28.69 -94.91 28.99
CA ASN A 65 -28.04 -96.23 29.07
C ASN A 65 -28.24 -96.93 30.42
N GLY A 66 -28.66 -96.21 31.47
CA GLY A 66 -28.96 -96.76 32.80
C GLY A 66 -30.34 -97.40 32.97
N ILE A 67 -31.12 -97.54 31.88
CA ILE A 67 -32.47 -98.14 31.89
C ILE A 67 -32.54 -99.26 30.84
N SER A 68 -31.64 -100.24 30.97
CA SER A 68 -31.59 -101.45 30.15
C SER A 68 -31.12 -102.63 31.00
N GLU A 69 -31.83 -103.75 30.88
CA GLU A 69 -31.58 -105.05 31.54
C GLU A 69 -31.95 -105.11 33.05
N GLU A 70 -32.22 -106.34 33.54
CA GLU A 70 -32.89 -106.72 34.81
C GLU A 70 -34.39 -106.27 34.91
N ASP A 71 -35.39 -107.14 35.06
CA ASP A 71 -35.42 -108.61 35.26
C ASP A 71 -36.62 -109.28 34.56
N ASP A 72 -36.57 -110.61 34.46
CA ASP A 72 -37.44 -111.49 33.65
C ASP A 72 -38.45 -112.32 34.49
N GLU A 73 -39.20 -113.20 33.80
CA GLU A 73 -39.97 -114.37 34.31
C GLU A 73 -41.30 -114.19 35.12
N ASP A 74 -42.35 -114.74 34.51
CA ASP A 74 -43.48 -115.52 35.05
C ASP A 74 -44.24 -115.09 36.34
N ASN A 75 -45.50 -114.70 36.13
CA ASN A 75 -46.61 -115.38 36.81
C ASN A 75 -47.88 -115.41 35.93
N ASP A 76 -48.67 -116.46 36.10
CA ASP A 76 -49.83 -116.81 35.29
C ASP A 76 -51.11 -116.04 35.69
N GLY A 77 -52.05 -115.88 34.76
CA GLY A 77 -53.45 -115.52 35.05
C GLY A 77 -53.88 -114.03 35.08
N GLU A 78 -55.04 -113.79 34.46
CA GLU A 78 -56.04 -112.74 34.79
C GLU A 78 -55.59 -111.27 35.01
N ASN A 79 -54.79 -110.67 34.11
CA ASN A 79 -54.51 -109.21 34.22
C ASN A 79 -54.56 -108.35 32.93
N GLY A 80 -55.48 -108.69 32.01
CA GLY A 80 -55.71 -107.90 30.78
C GLY A 80 -56.15 -106.43 31.00
N GLY A 81 -56.56 -106.07 32.22
CA GLY A 81 -56.91 -104.69 32.58
C GLY A 81 -55.68 -103.77 32.73
N VAL A 82 -54.57 -104.26 33.29
CA VAL A 82 -53.41 -103.41 33.62
C VAL A 82 -52.65 -102.98 32.37
N TYR A 83 -52.43 -103.87 31.39
CA TYR A 83 -51.81 -103.49 30.12
C TYR A 83 -52.65 -102.47 29.35
N LYS A 84 -53.99 -102.63 29.38
CA LYS A 84 -54.91 -101.64 28.80
C LYS A 84 -54.80 -100.29 29.51
N GLN A 85 -54.78 -100.24 30.84
CA GLN A 85 -54.60 -98.98 31.58
C GLN A 85 -53.22 -98.35 31.34
N ARG A 86 -52.15 -99.15 31.21
CA ARG A 86 -50.80 -98.67 30.89
C ARG A 86 -50.74 -98.08 29.48
N TYR A 87 -51.34 -98.75 28.49
CA TYR A 87 -51.49 -98.22 27.13
C TYR A 87 -52.34 -96.93 27.10
N GLU A 88 -53.49 -96.90 27.77
CA GLU A 88 -54.33 -95.70 27.83
C GLU A 88 -53.64 -94.54 28.59
N ARG A 89 -52.78 -94.81 29.57
CA ARG A 89 -51.94 -93.78 30.22
C ARG A 89 -50.95 -93.20 29.22
N VAL A 90 -50.13 -94.04 28.59
CA VAL A 90 -49.13 -93.62 27.59
C VAL A 90 -49.79 -92.91 26.41
N PHE A 91 -50.97 -93.34 25.98
CA PHE A 91 -51.74 -92.66 24.92
C PHE A 91 -52.22 -91.26 25.33
N ARG A 92 -52.68 -91.07 26.58
CA ARG A 92 -53.02 -89.74 27.12
C ARG A 92 -51.79 -88.84 27.26
N GLU A 93 -50.66 -89.39 27.69
CA GLU A 93 -49.38 -88.68 27.79
C GLU A 93 -48.83 -88.29 26.41
N LEU A 94 -48.99 -89.15 25.40
CA LEU A 94 -48.64 -88.87 24.00
C LEU A 94 -49.54 -87.79 23.39
N GLU A 95 -50.86 -87.84 23.61
CA GLU A 95 -51.78 -86.77 23.18
C GLU A 95 -51.51 -85.46 23.91
N PHE A 96 -51.15 -85.49 25.20
CA PHE A 96 -50.77 -84.29 25.96
C PHE A 96 -49.47 -83.65 25.44
N THR A 97 -48.40 -84.45 25.26
CA THR A 97 -47.12 -83.95 24.72
C THR A 97 -47.26 -83.43 23.29
N LYS A 98 -48.05 -84.11 22.45
CA LYS A 98 -48.40 -83.67 21.08
C LYS A 98 -49.20 -82.37 21.04
N ARG A 99 -50.10 -82.13 22.02
CA ARG A 99 -50.78 -80.83 22.17
C ARG A 99 -49.84 -79.74 22.67
N ARG A 100 -48.97 -80.05 23.64
CA ARG A 100 -47.94 -79.12 24.14
C ARG A 100 -46.99 -78.69 23.03
N LEU A 101 -46.55 -79.62 22.18
CA LEU A 101 -45.70 -79.32 21.02
C LEU A 101 -46.42 -78.48 19.95
N ARG A 102 -47.71 -78.70 19.72
CA ARG A 102 -48.51 -77.84 18.83
C ARG A 102 -48.65 -76.43 19.37
N GLN A 103 -49.03 -76.28 20.63
CA GLN A 103 -49.10 -74.97 21.30
C GLN A 103 -47.74 -74.27 21.22
N GLN A 104 -46.64 -74.96 21.56
CA GLN A 104 -45.31 -74.40 21.46
C GLN A 104 -44.96 -73.95 20.03
N HIS A 105 -45.28 -74.73 18.99
CA HIS A 105 -45.06 -74.31 17.60
C HIS A 105 -45.95 -73.14 17.17
N GLU A 106 -47.15 -73.01 17.73
CA GLU A 106 -48.03 -71.85 17.51
C GLU A 106 -47.48 -70.60 18.23
N ASP A 107 -47.06 -70.74 19.50
CA ASP A 107 -46.42 -69.69 20.31
C ASP A 107 -45.08 -69.21 19.69
N ASP A 108 -44.25 -70.13 19.18
CA ASP A 108 -42.98 -69.84 18.49
C ASP A 108 -43.24 -69.14 17.15
N LEU A 109 -44.30 -69.52 16.42
CA LEU A 109 -44.70 -68.86 15.17
C LEU A 109 -45.22 -67.45 15.42
N GLU A 110 -46.03 -67.22 16.45
CA GLU A 110 -46.47 -65.88 16.86
C GLU A 110 -45.29 -64.99 17.26
N GLN A 111 -44.31 -65.52 18.00
CA GLN A 111 -43.08 -64.81 18.32
C GLN A 111 -42.27 -64.44 17.06
N LEU A 112 -42.11 -65.37 16.10
CA LEU A 112 -41.42 -65.11 14.84
C LEU A 112 -42.14 -64.07 13.98
N VAL A 113 -43.48 -64.11 13.92
CA VAL A 113 -44.29 -63.08 13.23
C VAL A 113 -44.17 -61.72 13.93
N GLY A 114 -44.15 -61.69 15.27
CA GLY A 114 -43.92 -60.50 16.07
C GLY A 114 -42.54 -59.88 15.82
N LEU A 115 -41.48 -60.70 15.85
CA LEU A 115 -40.11 -60.29 15.54
C LEU A 115 -39.97 -59.79 14.09
N LYS A 116 -40.55 -60.52 13.12
CA LYS A 116 -40.59 -60.08 11.72
C LYS A 116 -41.23 -58.69 11.60
N LYS A 117 -42.40 -58.47 12.21
CA LYS A 117 -43.10 -57.18 12.17
C LYS A 117 -42.30 -56.04 12.84
N GLN A 118 -41.54 -56.35 13.89
CA GLN A 118 -40.62 -55.38 14.52
C GLN A 118 -39.43 -55.04 13.60
N LEU A 119 -38.88 -56.02 12.89
CA LEU A 119 -37.79 -55.80 11.92
C LEU A 119 -38.27 -55.04 10.69
N GLU A 120 -39.46 -55.36 10.16
CA GLU A 120 -40.11 -54.61 9.07
C GLU A 120 -40.36 -53.15 9.47
N LYS A 121 -40.80 -52.89 10.72
CA LYS A 121 -40.91 -51.51 11.20
C LYS A 121 -39.56 -50.82 11.26
N LYS A 122 -38.54 -51.42 11.88
CA LYS A 122 -37.19 -50.83 11.99
C LYS A 122 -36.56 -50.55 10.62
N LEU A 123 -36.84 -51.40 9.63
CA LEU A 123 -36.39 -51.20 8.25
C LEU A 123 -37.06 -49.98 7.61
N ASN A 124 -38.37 -49.81 7.80
CA ASN A 124 -39.11 -48.62 7.33
C ASN A 124 -38.64 -47.35 8.05
N ASP A 125 -38.53 -47.39 9.39
CA ASP A 125 -38.02 -46.28 10.21
C ASP A 125 -36.64 -45.80 9.69
N ALA A 126 -35.75 -46.74 9.34
CA ALA A 126 -34.43 -46.44 8.78
C ALA A 126 -34.45 -45.98 7.31
N TYR A 127 -35.44 -46.39 6.51
CA TYR A 127 -35.63 -45.85 5.15
C TYR A 127 -36.14 -44.41 5.19
N GLU A 128 -37.03 -44.08 6.11
CA GLU A 128 -37.53 -42.72 6.35
C GLU A 128 -36.37 -41.82 6.80
N GLU A 129 -35.58 -42.21 7.81
CA GLU A 129 -34.39 -41.48 8.26
C GLU A 129 -33.37 -41.25 7.12
N ALA A 130 -33.11 -42.28 6.30
CA ALA A 130 -32.19 -42.15 5.17
C ALA A 130 -32.69 -41.19 4.07
N GLU A 131 -33.99 -40.98 3.94
CA GLU A 131 -34.58 -40.02 3.00
C GLU A 131 -34.58 -38.59 3.58
N GLU A 132 -34.87 -38.43 4.87
CA GLU A 132 -34.68 -37.15 5.58
C GLU A 132 -33.22 -36.67 5.49
N GLN A 133 -32.26 -37.56 5.74
CA GLN A 133 -30.83 -37.26 5.59
C GLN A 133 -30.48 -36.86 4.14
N ARG A 134 -31.06 -37.50 3.12
CA ARG A 134 -30.87 -37.10 1.71
C ARG A 134 -31.42 -35.69 1.43
N GLN A 135 -32.59 -35.34 1.97
CA GLN A 135 -33.16 -34.00 1.83
C GLN A 135 -32.28 -32.94 2.51
N VAL A 136 -31.79 -33.21 3.72
CA VAL A 136 -30.87 -32.33 4.46
C VAL A 136 -29.56 -32.12 3.67
N VAL A 137 -28.96 -33.18 3.12
CA VAL A 137 -27.77 -33.08 2.25
C VAL A 137 -28.06 -32.23 0.99
N GLY A 138 -29.26 -32.36 0.41
CA GLY A 138 -29.71 -31.51 -0.70
C GLY A 138 -29.78 -30.03 -0.33
N GLN A 139 -30.34 -29.69 0.83
CA GLN A 139 -30.41 -28.32 1.35
C GLN A 139 -29.00 -27.75 1.59
N TRP A 140 -28.10 -28.51 2.21
CA TRP A 140 -26.70 -28.10 2.41
C TRP A 140 -25.95 -27.89 1.10
N LYS A 141 -26.14 -28.77 0.11
CA LYS A 141 -25.56 -28.60 -1.23
C LYS A 141 -25.99 -27.29 -1.88
N ASN A 142 -27.27 -26.94 -1.78
CA ASN A 142 -27.80 -25.68 -2.30
C ASN A 142 -27.25 -24.47 -1.53
N LYS A 143 -27.13 -24.54 -0.18
CA LYS A 143 -26.51 -23.48 0.63
C LYS A 143 -25.04 -23.27 0.27
N VAL A 144 -24.27 -24.35 0.06
CA VAL A 144 -22.87 -24.30 -0.40
C VAL A 144 -22.75 -23.71 -1.82
N GLN A 145 -23.65 -24.07 -2.74
CA GLN A 145 -23.66 -23.47 -4.08
C GLN A 145 -23.95 -21.95 -4.04
N LYS A 146 -24.89 -21.50 -3.20
CA LYS A 146 -25.17 -20.06 -3.02
C LYS A 146 -23.96 -19.32 -2.42
N LEU A 147 -23.37 -19.84 -1.36
CA LEU A 147 -22.17 -19.27 -0.71
C LEU A 147 -20.97 -19.21 -1.67
N ASN A 148 -20.81 -20.21 -2.56
CA ASN A 148 -19.77 -20.17 -3.59
C ASN A 148 -20.02 -19.11 -4.67
N GLY A 149 -21.28 -18.81 -5.00
CA GLY A 149 -21.65 -17.67 -5.85
C GLY A 149 -21.27 -16.36 -5.19
N GLU A 150 -21.79 -16.12 -3.97
CA GLU A 150 -21.53 -14.92 -3.18
C GLU A 150 -20.02 -14.68 -2.96
N MET A 151 -19.23 -15.74 -2.72
CA MET A 151 -17.77 -15.68 -2.64
C MET A 151 -17.13 -15.19 -3.95
N ASN A 152 -17.63 -15.63 -5.11
CA ASN A 152 -17.06 -15.25 -6.40
C ASN A 152 -17.44 -13.81 -6.78
N ASP A 153 -18.67 -13.39 -6.48
CA ASP A 153 -19.11 -12.00 -6.65
C ASP A 153 -18.26 -11.04 -5.78
N LEU A 154 -17.97 -11.44 -4.54
CA LEU A 154 -17.08 -10.68 -3.65
C LEU A 154 -15.63 -10.62 -4.15
N LYS A 155 -15.11 -11.68 -4.78
CA LYS A 155 -13.77 -11.64 -5.42
C LYS A 155 -13.72 -10.65 -6.58
N LEU A 156 -14.71 -10.69 -7.47
CA LEU A 156 -14.81 -9.74 -8.58
C LEU A 156 -14.88 -8.29 -8.08
N LEU A 157 -15.67 -8.04 -7.03
CA LEU A 157 -15.74 -6.70 -6.42
C LEU A 157 -14.40 -6.26 -5.82
N ILE A 158 -13.63 -7.16 -5.20
CA ILE A 158 -12.28 -6.87 -4.69
C ILE A 158 -11.30 -6.58 -5.83
N GLU A 159 -11.37 -7.34 -6.93
CA GLU A 159 -10.56 -7.11 -8.14
C GLU A 159 -10.87 -5.75 -8.79
N GLU A 160 -12.15 -5.37 -8.90
CA GLU A 160 -12.58 -4.05 -9.39
C GLU A 160 -12.08 -2.91 -8.50
N GLN A 161 -12.21 -3.02 -7.18
CA GLN A 161 -11.73 -1.98 -6.26
C GLN A 161 -10.19 -1.90 -6.26
N SER A 162 -9.50 -3.03 -6.40
CA SER A 162 -8.04 -3.06 -6.57
C SER A 162 -7.63 -2.36 -7.87
N ALA A 163 -8.28 -2.65 -9.00
CA ALA A 163 -8.03 -1.99 -10.28
C ALA A 163 -8.32 -0.48 -10.21
N ARG A 164 -9.40 -0.08 -9.53
CA ARG A 164 -9.76 1.32 -9.27
C ARG A 164 -8.71 2.04 -8.42
N ASN A 165 -8.22 1.41 -7.35
CA ASN A 165 -7.20 1.98 -6.48
C ASN A 165 -5.87 2.17 -7.23
N ASN A 166 -5.42 1.13 -7.95
CA ASN A 166 -4.27 1.20 -8.85
C ASN A 166 -4.37 2.33 -9.90
N LEU A 167 -5.58 2.62 -10.41
CA LEU A 167 -5.80 3.73 -11.34
C LEU A 167 -5.75 5.10 -10.64
N LEU A 168 -6.27 5.22 -9.41
CA LEU A 168 -6.19 6.44 -8.61
C LEU A 168 -4.75 6.75 -8.21
N GLU A 169 -3.99 5.74 -7.77
CA GLU A 169 -2.57 5.92 -7.43
C GLU A 169 -1.73 6.33 -8.65
N LYS A 170 -1.98 5.71 -9.81
CA LYS A 170 -1.36 6.12 -11.09
C LYS A 170 -1.73 7.54 -11.52
N LYS A 171 -2.90 8.06 -11.12
CA LYS A 171 -3.27 9.46 -11.31
C LYS A 171 -2.57 10.38 -10.30
N GLN A 172 -2.52 10.00 -9.03
CA GLN A 172 -1.84 10.78 -7.99
C GLN A 172 -0.37 10.99 -8.33
N ARG A 173 0.37 9.90 -8.60
CA ARG A 173 1.78 9.95 -9.02
C ARG A 173 2.03 10.81 -10.28
N ARG A 174 1.04 10.97 -11.16
CA ARG A 174 1.10 11.91 -12.31
C ARG A 174 0.87 13.34 -11.88
N PHE A 175 -0.18 13.63 -11.10
CA PHE A 175 -0.43 14.97 -10.56
C PHE A 175 0.74 15.49 -9.72
N ASP A 176 1.38 14.62 -8.92
CA ASP A 176 2.57 14.97 -8.14
C ASP A 176 3.74 15.34 -9.07
N SER A 177 3.99 14.53 -10.11
CA SER A 177 5.04 14.79 -11.11
C SER A 177 4.78 16.05 -11.94
N GLU A 178 3.53 16.29 -12.35
CA GLU A 178 3.12 17.50 -13.07
C GLU A 178 3.26 18.74 -12.19
N THR A 179 2.86 18.64 -10.91
CA THR A 179 3.03 19.70 -9.90
C THR A 179 4.51 19.98 -9.65
N GLN A 180 5.37 18.97 -9.60
CA GLN A 180 6.81 19.16 -9.43
C GLN A 180 7.44 19.84 -10.67
N MET A 181 7.08 19.42 -11.89
CA MET A 181 7.55 20.07 -13.12
C MET A 181 7.14 21.55 -13.17
N LEU A 182 5.88 21.87 -12.85
CA LEU A 182 5.37 23.25 -12.81
C LEU A 182 6.08 24.11 -11.75
N ASN A 183 6.44 23.54 -10.60
CA ASN A 183 7.23 24.24 -9.57
C ASN A 183 8.68 24.49 -10.04
N ASP A 184 9.31 23.53 -10.72
CA ASP A 184 10.65 23.70 -11.30
C ASP A 184 10.65 24.71 -12.46
N GLU A 185 9.58 24.78 -13.27
CA GLU A 185 9.39 25.81 -14.28
C GLU A 185 9.19 27.19 -13.66
N LEU A 186 8.31 27.32 -12.65
CA LEU A 186 8.14 28.56 -11.89
C LEU A 186 9.45 29.03 -11.24
N LYS A 187 10.30 28.10 -10.77
CA LYS A 187 11.63 28.41 -10.21
C LYS A 187 12.61 28.88 -11.28
N LYS A 188 12.64 28.25 -12.46
CA LYS A 188 13.43 28.71 -13.62
C LYS A 188 13.00 30.11 -14.06
N GLU A 189 11.69 30.35 -14.14
CA GLU A 189 11.12 31.65 -14.56
C GLU A 189 11.41 32.76 -13.55
N LYS A 190 11.34 32.49 -12.24
CA LYS A 190 11.81 33.43 -11.20
C LYS A 190 13.29 33.77 -11.38
N ASN A 191 14.15 32.77 -11.53
CA ASN A 191 15.59 32.97 -11.72
C ASN A 191 15.90 33.77 -13.00
N ALA A 192 15.17 33.50 -14.11
CA ALA A 192 15.29 34.23 -15.36
C ALA A 192 14.84 35.70 -15.21
N LYS A 193 13.71 35.93 -14.54
CA LYS A 193 13.20 37.28 -14.24
C LYS A 193 14.17 38.08 -13.37
N GLU A 194 14.75 37.49 -12.34
CA GLU A 194 15.78 38.15 -11.52
C GLU A 194 17.03 38.50 -12.34
N ARG A 195 17.50 37.55 -13.17
CA ARG A 195 18.64 37.78 -14.06
C ARG A 195 18.37 38.96 -15.00
N ILE A 196 17.20 39.01 -15.62
CA ILE A 196 16.80 40.11 -16.51
C ILE A 196 16.66 41.43 -15.73
N SER A 197 16.26 41.41 -14.45
CA SER A 197 16.26 42.62 -13.60
C SER A 197 17.68 43.15 -13.37
N ARG A 198 18.62 42.27 -13.00
CA ARG A 198 20.03 42.61 -12.80
C ARG A 198 20.68 43.13 -14.10
N GLU A 199 20.43 42.47 -15.23
CA GLU A 199 20.90 42.92 -16.56
C GLU A 199 20.31 44.29 -16.94
N LYS A 200 19.02 44.52 -16.66
CA LYS A 200 18.36 45.83 -16.85
C LYS A 200 18.96 46.91 -15.93
N GLU A 201 19.25 46.59 -14.68
CA GLU A 201 19.84 47.53 -13.71
C GLU A 201 21.26 47.94 -14.12
N ILE A 202 22.08 47.00 -14.59
CA ILE A 202 23.39 47.27 -15.20
C ILE A 202 23.23 48.21 -16.41
N LEU A 203 22.38 47.86 -17.38
CA LEU A 203 22.12 48.70 -18.57
C LEU A 203 21.60 50.11 -18.23
N MET A 204 20.83 50.25 -17.14
CA MET A 204 20.42 51.57 -16.63
C MET A 204 21.60 52.37 -16.06
N THR A 205 22.52 51.73 -15.32
CA THR A 205 23.74 52.43 -14.83
C THR A 205 24.69 52.80 -15.98
N GLU A 206 24.87 51.94 -16.98
CA GLU A 206 25.63 52.23 -18.19
C GLU A 206 25.02 53.40 -18.96
N LYS A 207 23.69 53.42 -19.15
CA LYS A 207 22.96 54.53 -19.77
C LYS A 207 23.24 55.85 -19.04
N TYR A 208 23.11 55.90 -17.71
CA TYR A 208 23.37 57.13 -16.95
C TYR A 208 24.84 57.56 -17.01
N SER A 209 25.78 56.61 -17.06
CA SER A 209 27.21 56.91 -17.26
C SER A 209 27.45 57.54 -18.63
N ILE A 210 26.86 56.99 -19.69
CA ILE A 210 26.96 57.53 -21.06
C ILE A 210 26.32 58.92 -21.14
N GLU A 211 25.13 59.11 -20.57
CA GLU A 211 24.45 60.42 -20.52
C GLU A 211 25.28 61.47 -19.76
N THR A 212 26.01 61.07 -18.72
CA THR A 212 26.94 61.96 -17.99
C THR A 212 28.13 62.34 -18.89
N THR A 213 28.83 61.36 -19.48
CA THR A 213 29.97 61.65 -20.38
C THR A 213 29.57 62.47 -21.63
N LEU A 214 28.32 62.35 -22.09
CA LEU A 214 27.75 63.15 -23.18
C LEU A 214 27.39 64.58 -22.75
N ALA A 215 27.22 64.84 -21.46
CA ALA A 215 27.11 66.20 -20.91
C ALA A 215 28.51 66.82 -20.74
N ASP A 216 29.44 66.06 -20.16
CA ASP A 216 30.83 66.48 -19.93
C ASP A 216 31.51 66.89 -21.26
N THR A 217 31.44 66.03 -22.28
CA THR A 217 32.02 66.30 -23.61
C THR A 217 31.34 67.44 -24.38
N LYS A 218 30.09 67.81 -24.06
CA LYS A 218 29.46 69.01 -24.61
C LYS A 218 29.98 70.27 -23.94
N LEU A 219 30.15 70.25 -22.62
CA LEU A 219 30.75 71.36 -21.88
C LEU A 219 32.20 71.59 -22.32
N GLU A 220 32.97 70.52 -22.55
CA GLU A 220 34.30 70.61 -23.16
C GLU A 220 34.25 71.24 -24.56
N LEU A 221 33.28 70.85 -25.40
CA LEU A 221 33.12 71.44 -26.74
C LEU A 221 32.82 72.95 -26.65
N GLU A 222 31.87 73.35 -25.80
CA GLU A 222 31.51 74.76 -25.55
C GLU A 222 32.73 75.56 -25.07
N LEU A 223 33.51 75.05 -24.11
CA LEU A 223 34.74 75.68 -23.62
C LEU A 223 35.85 75.75 -24.68
N LYS A 224 35.92 74.77 -25.60
CA LYS A 224 36.87 74.78 -26.72
C LYS A 224 36.44 75.77 -27.81
N GLU A 225 35.14 75.91 -28.07
CA GLU A 225 34.59 76.95 -28.94
C GLU A 225 34.83 78.34 -28.33
N GLU A 226 34.65 78.55 -27.03
CA GLU A 226 35.00 79.82 -26.36
C GLU A 226 36.50 80.14 -26.48
N LYS A 227 37.39 79.17 -26.22
CA LYS A 227 38.84 79.35 -26.39
C LYS A 227 39.22 79.64 -27.85
N LEU A 228 38.60 78.96 -28.82
CA LEU A 228 38.85 79.21 -30.25
C LEU A 228 38.36 80.61 -30.67
N ASN A 229 37.20 81.04 -30.17
CA ASN A 229 36.70 82.40 -30.38
C ASN A 229 37.54 83.48 -29.67
N ALA A 230 38.26 83.16 -28.59
CA ALA A 230 39.23 84.06 -27.97
C ALA A 230 40.53 84.14 -28.78
N LEU A 231 41.13 82.99 -29.12
CA LEU A 231 42.34 82.90 -29.94
C LEU A 231 42.17 83.52 -31.33
N GLN A 232 40.96 83.48 -31.91
CA GLN A 232 40.66 84.17 -33.16
C GLN A 232 40.81 85.70 -33.03
N ARG A 233 40.37 86.29 -31.89
CA ARG A 233 40.54 87.73 -31.62
C ARG A 233 42.01 88.07 -31.36
N GLU A 234 42.70 87.25 -30.56
CA GLU A 234 44.12 87.43 -30.29
C GLU A 234 44.97 87.32 -31.58
N TYR A 235 44.61 86.43 -32.50
CA TYR A 235 45.22 86.34 -33.83
C TYR A 235 44.96 87.61 -34.67
N ASP A 236 43.71 88.09 -34.71
CA ASP A 236 43.35 89.33 -35.41
C ASP A 236 44.09 90.56 -34.82
N GLU A 237 44.37 90.56 -33.51
CA GLU A 237 45.16 91.59 -32.81
C GLU A 237 46.68 91.46 -33.05
N ILE A 238 47.23 90.24 -33.04
CA ILE A 238 48.69 89.97 -33.19
C ILE A 238 49.19 90.18 -34.63
N THR A 239 48.30 90.24 -35.63
CA THR A 239 48.66 90.42 -37.05
C THR A 239 49.27 91.81 -37.38
N CYS A 240 49.47 92.70 -36.39
CA CYS A 240 50.04 94.04 -36.54
C CYS A 240 51.36 94.28 -35.76
N GLY A 241 52.54 93.95 -36.33
CA GLY A 241 53.83 94.41 -35.80
C GLY A 241 55.09 93.82 -36.46
N GLU A 242 55.94 94.65 -37.05
CA GLU A 242 57.17 94.22 -37.75
C GLU A 242 58.45 94.19 -36.89
N ARG A 243 59.34 93.24 -37.25
CA ARG A 243 60.83 93.32 -37.25
C ARG A 243 61.63 93.51 -35.96
N THR A 244 62.45 92.51 -35.68
CA THR A 244 63.92 92.53 -35.91
C THR A 244 64.49 91.12 -35.73
N GLU A 245 65.51 90.72 -36.51
CA GLU A 245 65.50 89.33 -37.06
C GLU A 245 66.75 88.43 -36.90
N GLU A 246 67.95 88.87 -36.45
CA GLU A 246 69.14 87.99 -36.50
C GLU A 246 69.77 87.63 -35.14
N GLU A 247 70.41 88.55 -34.40
CA GLU A 247 70.81 88.25 -33.00
C GLU A 247 69.58 87.90 -32.15
N VAL A 248 68.47 88.58 -32.45
CA VAL A 248 67.15 88.30 -31.90
C VAL A 248 66.68 86.89 -32.25
N THR A 249 67.04 86.25 -33.38
CA THR A 249 66.65 84.84 -33.61
C THR A 249 67.54 83.82 -32.94
N THR A 250 68.76 84.17 -32.49
CA THR A 250 69.55 83.25 -31.64
C THR A 250 69.09 83.30 -30.19
N LEU A 251 68.86 84.50 -29.63
CA LEU A 251 68.25 84.64 -28.32
C LEU A 251 66.78 84.18 -28.31
N ARG A 252 65.98 84.46 -29.35
CA ARG A 252 64.65 83.83 -29.50
C ARG A 252 64.76 82.32 -29.64
N ARG A 253 65.77 81.72 -30.31
CA ARG A 253 65.88 80.25 -30.37
C ARG A 253 66.13 79.64 -28.99
N GLN A 254 67.04 80.19 -28.19
CA GLN A 254 67.26 79.71 -26.83
C GLN A 254 66.07 79.99 -25.91
N LYS A 255 65.43 81.16 -26.05
CA LYS A 255 64.21 81.50 -25.32
C LYS A 255 63.08 80.55 -25.70
N ILE A 256 62.78 80.34 -26.98
CA ILE A 256 61.78 79.42 -27.50
C ILE A 256 62.10 77.97 -27.12
N GLU A 257 63.36 77.54 -27.08
CA GLU A 257 63.71 76.19 -26.63
C GLU A 257 63.45 76.01 -25.12
N MET A 258 63.73 77.02 -24.30
CA MET A 258 63.43 76.99 -22.86
C MET A 258 61.94 77.20 -22.57
N GLU A 259 61.23 78.04 -23.34
CA GLU A 259 59.79 78.21 -23.30
C GLU A 259 59.08 76.95 -23.77
N ARG A 260 59.57 76.26 -24.81
CA ARG A 260 59.02 74.96 -25.21
C ARG A 260 59.31 73.89 -24.19
N ARG A 261 60.48 73.86 -23.54
CA ARG A 261 60.73 72.91 -22.43
C ARG A 261 59.87 73.22 -21.19
N LEU A 262 59.58 74.48 -20.92
CA LEU A 262 58.65 74.88 -19.86
C LEU A 262 57.23 74.44 -20.24
N GLN A 263 56.80 74.68 -21.47
CA GLN A 263 55.50 74.24 -22.00
C GLN A 263 55.38 72.71 -22.04
N ASP A 264 56.42 71.99 -22.51
CA ASP A 264 56.49 70.52 -22.47
C ASP A 264 56.28 70.02 -21.01
N GLN A 265 56.81 70.74 -20.00
CA GLN A 265 56.63 70.42 -18.57
C GLN A 265 55.30 70.90 -17.98
N GLU A 266 54.73 72.00 -18.45
CA GLU A 266 53.39 72.47 -18.06
C GLU A 266 52.30 71.55 -18.65
N GLU A 267 52.50 71.05 -19.87
CA GLU A 267 51.67 70.01 -20.49
C GLU A 267 51.81 68.66 -19.77
N GLU A 268 53.02 68.22 -19.40
CA GLU A 268 53.21 67.04 -18.52
C GLU A 268 52.50 67.20 -17.15
N LEU A 269 52.50 68.40 -16.56
CA LEU A 269 51.83 68.68 -15.28
C LEU A 269 50.30 68.72 -15.42
N ASP A 270 49.76 69.29 -16.51
CA ASP A 270 48.33 69.27 -16.81
C ASP A 270 47.82 67.85 -17.13
N GLU A 271 48.61 67.04 -17.85
CA GLU A 271 48.30 65.61 -18.06
C GLU A 271 48.29 64.83 -16.74
N LEU A 272 49.26 65.06 -15.85
CA LEU A 272 49.29 64.44 -14.53
C LEU A 272 48.14 64.91 -13.63
N ALA A 273 47.78 66.20 -13.66
CA ALA A 273 46.65 66.74 -12.93
C ALA A 273 45.31 66.14 -13.41
N SER A 274 45.15 66.03 -14.73
CA SER A 274 44.00 65.34 -15.36
C SER A 274 43.94 63.87 -14.95
N GLN A 275 45.07 63.15 -14.99
CA GLN A 275 45.14 61.76 -14.57
C GLN A 275 44.81 61.57 -13.08
N VAL A 276 45.23 62.49 -12.20
CA VAL A 276 44.86 62.49 -10.78
C VAL A 276 43.35 62.72 -10.61
N GLN A 277 42.75 63.70 -11.28
CA GLN A 277 41.30 63.92 -11.22
C GLN A 277 40.51 62.69 -11.71
N LEU A 278 40.97 62.03 -12.77
CA LEU A 278 40.33 60.84 -13.34
C LEU A 278 40.43 59.65 -12.37
N LEU A 279 41.55 59.49 -11.66
CA LEU A 279 41.74 58.51 -10.59
C LEU A 279 40.89 58.82 -9.35
N GLU A 280 40.76 60.09 -8.95
CA GLU A 280 39.87 60.50 -7.85
C GLU A 280 38.39 60.25 -8.19
N GLN A 281 37.97 60.55 -9.43
CA GLN A 281 36.61 60.27 -9.90
C GLN A 281 36.35 58.76 -9.98
N ALA A 282 37.34 57.96 -10.38
CA ALA A 282 37.25 56.49 -10.36
C ALA A 282 37.17 55.93 -8.92
N LYS A 283 37.98 56.45 -8.00
CA LYS A 283 37.91 56.13 -6.56
C LYS A 283 36.52 56.44 -6.00
N LEU A 284 35.97 57.63 -6.28
CA LEU A 284 34.66 58.03 -5.77
C LEU A 284 33.54 57.09 -6.27
N ARG A 285 33.59 56.67 -7.54
CA ARG A 285 32.67 55.64 -8.10
C ARG A 285 32.78 54.31 -7.35
N LEU A 286 34.00 53.86 -7.04
CA LEU A 286 34.24 52.62 -6.29
C LEU A 286 33.76 52.71 -4.83
N GLU A 287 33.97 53.86 -4.17
CA GLU A 287 33.47 54.12 -2.81
C GLU A 287 31.93 54.14 -2.77
N MET A 288 31.28 54.79 -3.76
CA MET A 288 29.82 54.75 -3.91
C MET A 288 29.29 53.35 -4.21
N SER A 289 29.99 52.56 -5.03
CA SER A 289 29.65 51.17 -5.33
C SER A 289 29.73 50.29 -4.08
N LEU A 290 30.83 50.34 -3.33
CA LEU A 290 31.00 49.64 -2.06
C LEU A 290 29.91 50.01 -1.04
N GLU A 291 29.57 51.29 -0.95
CA GLU A 291 28.54 51.76 -0.03
C GLU A 291 27.11 51.39 -0.48
N SER A 292 26.88 51.18 -1.78
CA SER A 292 25.66 50.55 -2.29
C SER A 292 25.60 49.07 -1.92
N MET A 293 26.67 48.30 -2.17
CA MET A 293 26.77 46.87 -1.83
C MET A 293 26.56 46.63 -0.33
N ARG A 294 27.10 47.49 0.54
CA ARG A 294 26.85 47.44 2.00
C ARG A 294 25.38 47.66 2.36
N LYS A 295 24.71 48.62 1.72
CA LYS A 295 23.28 48.91 1.94
C LYS A 295 22.39 47.77 1.42
N GLU A 296 22.79 47.12 0.34
CA GLU A 296 22.09 45.96 -0.22
C GLU A 296 22.27 44.71 0.66
N ALA A 297 23.49 44.36 1.04
CA ALA A 297 23.76 43.26 1.97
C ALA A 297 23.05 43.43 3.32
N LYS A 298 22.96 44.67 3.84
CA LYS A 298 22.19 44.97 5.05
C LYS A 298 20.68 44.78 4.86
N LYS A 299 20.13 45.09 3.68
CA LYS A 299 18.72 44.81 3.35
C LYS A 299 18.47 43.31 3.20
N GLU A 300 19.36 42.57 2.54
CA GLU A 300 19.21 41.11 2.42
C GLU A 300 19.27 40.44 3.80
N THR A 301 20.17 40.90 4.69
CA THR A 301 20.24 40.43 6.08
C THR A 301 18.92 40.67 6.81
N GLN A 302 18.37 41.89 6.76
CA GLN A 302 17.07 42.19 7.37
C GLN A 302 15.94 41.33 6.81
N LEU A 303 15.87 41.16 5.48
CA LEU A 303 14.85 40.31 4.84
C LEU A 303 14.96 38.84 5.29
N ARG A 304 16.18 38.34 5.52
CA ARG A 304 16.39 36.97 6.04
C ARG A 304 16.00 36.85 7.51
N ASP A 305 16.25 37.88 8.32
CA ASP A 305 15.78 37.93 9.71
C ASP A 305 14.24 37.98 9.75
N ASP A 306 13.60 38.80 8.90
CA ASP A 306 12.15 38.89 8.75
C ASP A 306 11.53 37.54 8.29
N GLU A 307 12.14 36.88 7.29
CA GLU A 307 11.77 35.52 6.82
C GLU A 307 11.89 34.47 7.95
N LEU A 308 12.95 34.55 8.77
CA LEU A 308 13.17 33.65 9.90
C LEU A 308 12.17 33.91 11.04
N GLU A 309 11.76 35.16 11.30
CA GLU A 309 10.70 35.47 12.25
C GLU A 309 9.32 34.99 11.76
N GLU A 310 8.99 35.11 10.47
CA GLU A 310 7.75 34.56 9.95
C GLU A 310 7.73 33.02 10.06
N MET A 311 8.83 32.35 9.72
CA MET A 311 8.96 30.90 9.85
C MET A 311 8.88 30.42 11.30
N ARG A 312 9.48 31.15 12.26
CA ARG A 312 9.30 30.89 13.70
C ARG A 312 7.85 31.07 14.14
N GLY A 313 7.20 32.15 13.71
CA GLY A 313 5.79 32.42 14.00
C GLY A 313 4.86 31.35 13.44
N ASN A 314 5.11 30.87 12.22
CA ASN A 314 4.34 29.81 11.58
C ASN A 314 4.58 28.44 12.23
N ALA A 315 5.81 28.13 12.64
CA ALA A 315 6.11 26.95 13.46
C ALA A 315 5.38 26.99 14.81
N GLN A 316 5.39 28.14 15.50
CA GLN A 316 4.72 28.28 16.80
C GLN A 316 3.18 28.23 16.70
N LYS A 317 2.58 28.72 15.60
CA LYS A 317 1.16 28.49 15.29
C LYS A 317 0.86 26.99 15.13
N ARG A 318 1.72 26.24 14.43
CA ARG A 318 1.57 24.80 14.23
C ARG A 318 1.70 24.01 15.54
N VAL A 319 2.64 24.38 16.42
CA VAL A 319 2.74 23.81 17.78
C VAL A 319 1.43 24.03 18.54
N LYS A 320 0.91 25.26 18.61
CA LYS A 320 -0.36 25.56 19.30
C LYS A 320 -1.58 24.81 18.74
N ALA A 321 -1.61 24.55 17.43
CA ALA A 321 -2.66 23.74 16.82
C ALA A 321 -2.58 22.26 17.26
N LEU A 322 -1.37 21.71 17.38
CA LEU A 322 -1.15 20.34 17.88
C LEU A 322 -1.40 20.22 19.39
N GLU A 323 -1.04 21.24 20.17
CA GLU A 323 -1.36 21.34 21.61
C GLU A 323 -2.89 21.31 21.82
N ALA A 324 -3.64 22.13 21.10
CA ALA A 324 -5.11 22.15 21.18
C ALA A 324 -5.76 20.86 20.66
N GLN A 325 -5.19 20.21 19.64
CA GLN A 325 -5.67 18.91 19.18
C GLN A 325 -5.46 17.82 20.26
N LEU A 326 -4.31 17.82 20.94
CA LEU A 326 -4.02 16.88 22.03
C LEU A 326 -4.92 17.10 23.25
N GLU A 327 -5.30 18.36 23.53
CA GLU A 327 -6.28 18.70 24.57
C GLU A 327 -7.68 18.17 24.23
N ASN A 328 -8.16 18.36 22.99
CA ASN A 328 -9.44 17.79 22.52
C ASN A 328 -9.46 16.25 22.63
N GLU A 329 -8.42 15.57 22.14
CA GLU A 329 -8.28 14.10 22.24
C GLU A 329 -8.31 13.63 23.70
N HIS A 330 -7.77 14.41 24.63
CA HIS A 330 -7.83 14.12 26.06
C HIS A 330 -9.25 14.29 26.63
N GLU A 331 -9.98 15.34 26.23
CA GLU A 331 -11.38 15.53 26.61
C GLU A 331 -12.28 14.41 26.06
N GLU A 332 -12.15 14.07 24.78
CA GLU A 332 -12.91 12.99 24.12
C GLU A 332 -12.64 11.63 24.78
N ARG A 333 -11.36 11.28 25.00
CA ARG A 333 -10.97 10.07 25.75
C ARG A 333 -11.63 10.03 27.14
N THR A 334 -11.69 11.18 27.82
CA THR A 334 -12.31 11.27 29.15
C THR A 334 -13.83 11.15 29.09
N MET A 335 -14.47 11.66 28.05
CA MET A 335 -15.90 11.47 27.79
C MET A 335 -16.25 10.01 27.47
N LEU A 336 -15.45 9.34 26.63
CA LEU A 336 -15.59 7.91 26.33
C LEU A 336 -15.42 7.04 27.58
N LEU A 337 -14.48 7.36 28.48
CA LEU A 337 -14.35 6.67 29.78
C LEU A 337 -15.57 6.86 30.68
N ARG A 338 -16.15 8.07 30.75
CA ARG A 338 -17.41 8.32 31.48
C ARG A 338 -18.58 7.51 30.90
N GLN A 339 -18.69 7.45 29.57
CA GLN A 339 -19.71 6.64 28.87
C GLN A 339 -19.51 5.13 29.12
N LYS A 340 -18.27 4.63 29.08
CA LYS A 340 -17.93 3.24 29.42
C LYS A 340 -18.41 2.88 30.84
N HIS A 341 -18.10 3.71 31.83
CA HIS A 341 -18.55 3.49 33.21
C HIS A 341 -20.06 3.65 33.42
N GLU A 342 -20.77 4.37 32.55
CA GLU A 342 -22.23 4.42 32.52
C GLU A 342 -22.83 3.13 31.93
N LEU A 343 -22.28 2.62 30.83
CA LEU A 343 -22.69 1.36 30.22
C LEU A 343 -22.39 0.16 31.12
N GLU A 344 -21.24 0.14 31.80
CA GLU A 344 -20.89 -0.88 32.81
C GLU A 344 -21.90 -0.91 33.97
N ARG A 345 -22.31 0.26 34.49
CA ARG A 345 -23.34 0.35 35.54
C ARG A 345 -24.72 -0.10 35.04
N ARG A 346 -25.09 0.21 33.80
CA ARG A 346 -26.34 -0.27 33.19
C ARG A 346 -26.33 -1.78 32.99
N LEU A 347 -25.22 -2.34 32.51
CA LEU A 347 -25.06 -3.79 32.32
C LEU A 347 -25.13 -4.54 33.66
N ALA A 348 -24.50 -4.02 34.71
CA ALA A 348 -24.60 -4.57 36.06
C ALA A 348 -26.04 -4.56 36.58
N SER A 349 -26.75 -3.43 36.43
CA SER A 349 -28.17 -3.30 36.82
C SER A 349 -29.09 -4.26 36.04
N ALA A 350 -28.86 -4.43 34.73
CA ALA A 350 -29.62 -5.39 33.92
C ALA A 350 -29.37 -6.84 34.34
N ALA A 351 -28.11 -7.22 34.60
CA ALA A 351 -27.75 -8.55 35.11
C ALA A 351 -28.25 -8.80 36.54
N GLU A 352 -28.48 -7.74 37.33
CA GLU A 352 -29.14 -7.84 38.64
C GLU A 352 -30.66 -7.96 38.52
N SER A 353 -31.32 -7.26 37.59
CA SER A 353 -32.73 -7.49 37.27
C SER A 353 -32.97 -8.93 36.84
N GLU A 354 -32.19 -9.44 35.88
CA GLU A 354 -32.35 -10.80 35.36
C GLU A 354 -32.22 -11.87 36.48
N ARG A 355 -31.38 -11.63 37.50
CA ARG A 355 -31.29 -12.49 38.68
C ARG A 355 -32.56 -12.44 39.54
N HIS A 356 -33.14 -11.26 39.74
CA HIS A 356 -34.42 -11.11 40.45
C HIS A 356 -35.58 -11.75 39.68
N ASP A 357 -35.62 -11.57 38.36
CA ASP A 357 -36.65 -12.12 37.48
C ASP A 357 -36.60 -13.66 37.48
N ARG A 358 -35.41 -14.26 37.27
CA ARG A 358 -35.18 -15.71 37.41
C ARG A 358 -35.55 -16.24 38.80
N GLN A 359 -35.31 -15.48 39.87
CA GLN A 359 -35.70 -15.86 41.24
C GLN A 359 -37.23 -15.79 41.43
N GLY A 360 -37.91 -14.84 40.79
CA GLY A 360 -39.37 -14.77 40.70
C GLY A 360 -39.95 -16.00 39.98
N ASP A 361 -39.39 -16.32 38.81
CA ASP A 361 -39.76 -17.52 38.04
C ASP A 361 -39.55 -18.81 38.83
N GLU A 362 -38.46 -18.97 39.58
CA GLU A 362 -38.29 -20.14 40.45
C GLU A 362 -39.41 -20.26 41.50
N VAL A 363 -39.89 -19.15 42.05
CA VAL A 363 -40.99 -19.13 43.04
C VAL A 363 -42.32 -19.46 42.36
N ILE A 364 -42.57 -18.93 41.16
CA ILE A 364 -43.74 -19.24 40.35
C ILE A 364 -43.73 -20.72 39.94
N ILE A 365 -42.61 -21.24 39.45
CA ILE A 365 -42.41 -22.66 39.10
C ILE A 365 -42.58 -23.56 40.33
N ARG A 366 -42.09 -23.16 41.52
CA ARG A 366 -42.32 -23.89 42.78
C ARG A 366 -43.81 -23.89 43.16
N ARG A 367 -44.53 -22.78 42.98
CA ARG A 367 -45.98 -22.67 43.20
C ARG A 367 -46.75 -23.58 42.25
N LEU A 368 -46.50 -23.46 40.95
CA LEU A 368 -47.09 -24.29 39.89
C LEU A 368 -46.80 -25.78 40.09
N LYS A 369 -45.58 -26.17 40.51
CA LYS A 369 -45.25 -27.58 40.85
C LYS A 369 -46.05 -28.09 42.05
N ASN A 370 -46.35 -27.24 43.04
CA ASN A 370 -47.18 -27.61 44.18
C ASN A 370 -48.68 -27.64 43.84
N ASP A 371 -49.17 -26.69 43.05
CA ASP A 371 -50.56 -26.69 42.60
C ASP A 371 -50.84 -27.82 41.60
N LEU A 372 -49.87 -28.19 40.75
CA LEU A 372 -49.89 -29.39 39.93
C LEU A 372 -49.90 -30.69 40.77
N ARG A 373 -49.29 -30.71 41.96
CA ARG A 373 -49.42 -31.83 42.90
C ARG A 373 -50.83 -31.90 43.49
N LYS A 374 -51.43 -30.76 43.85
CA LYS A 374 -52.83 -30.70 44.33
C LYS A 374 -53.81 -31.14 43.25
N THR A 375 -53.69 -30.64 42.02
CA THR A 375 -54.58 -31.04 40.92
C THR A 375 -54.36 -32.49 40.50
N LYS A 376 -53.14 -33.04 40.60
CA LYS A 376 -52.90 -34.49 40.42
C LYS A 376 -53.46 -35.36 41.56
N ALA A 377 -53.55 -34.84 42.79
CA ALA A 377 -54.27 -35.53 43.88
C ALA A 377 -55.78 -35.50 43.63
N LEU A 378 -56.36 -34.31 43.43
CA LEU A 378 -57.77 -34.14 43.09
C LEU A 378 -58.18 -34.92 41.83
N LEU A 379 -57.31 -35.03 40.82
CA LEU A 379 -57.55 -35.85 39.64
C LEU A 379 -57.64 -37.34 39.97
N ARG A 380 -56.83 -37.85 40.91
CA ARG A 380 -56.94 -39.24 41.38
C ARG A 380 -58.20 -39.45 42.21
N ASP A 381 -58.56 -38.49 43.06
CA ASP A 381 -59.78 -38.55 43.86
C ASP A 381 -61.02 -38.53 42.96
N CYS A 382 -61.03 -37.65 41.94
CA CYS A 382 -62.05 -37.62 40.90
C CYS A 382 -62.04 -38.86 39.99
N GLN A 383 -60.87 -39.45 39.69
CA GLN A 383 -60.77 -40.73 38.96
C GLN A 383 -61.36 -41.88 39.77
N MET A 384 -61.08 -41.95 41.07
CA MET A 384 -61.64 -42.94 41.99
C MET A 384 -63.15 -42.77 42.17
N GLN A 385 -63.66 -41.52 42.19
CA GLN A 385 -65.10 -41.24 42.13
C GLN A 385 -65.71 -41.59 40.76
N LEU A 386 -64.99 -41.39 39.65
CA LEU A 386 -65.40 -41.81 38.31
C LEU A 386 -65.46 -43.33 38.18
N ASP A 387 -64.53 -44.07 38.79
CA ASP A 387 -64.56 -45.52 38.86
C ASP A 387 -65.75 -46.02 39.70
N MET A 388 -66.16 -45.29 40.74
CA MET A 388 -67.43 -45.52 41.44
C MET A 388 -68.68 -45.10 40.63
N GLN A 389 -68.55 -44.23 39.62
CA GLN A 389 -69.65 -43.77 38.76
C GLN A 389 -69.73 -44.48 37.40
N LYS A 390 -68.84 -45.44 37.09
CA LYS A 390 -68.91 -46.31 35.88
C LYS A 390 -70.02 -47.37 35.93
N ALA A 391 -71.08 -47.11 36.70
CA ALA A 391 -72.22 -47.99 36.91
C ALA A 391 -73.57 -47.31 36.60
N ASP A 392 -73.62 -46.37 35.63
CA ASP A 392 -74.82 -46.15 34.81
C ASP A 392 -74.54 -45.37 33.51
N MET A 393 -75.41 -45.51 32.50
CA MET A 393 -75.23 -44.93 31.16
C MET A 393 -76.53 -44.40 30.53
N PRO A 394 -76.64 -43.09 30.21
CA PRO A 394 -77.66 -42.56 29.31
C PRO A 394 -77.05 -42.06 27.99
N GLY A 395 -76.95 -42.95 27.00
CA GLY A 395 -76.30 -42.69 25.71
C GLY A 395 -77.11 -41.79 24.76
N LYS A 396 -76.91 -40.46 24.84
CA LYS A 396 -76.99 -39.53 23.68
C LYS A 396 -76.40 -38.14 23.96
N ASN A 397 -76.70 -37.55 25.12
CA ASN A 397 -76.14 -36.22 25.48
C ASN A 397 -74.62 -36.25 25.68
N VAL A 398 -74.10 -37.35 26.23
CA VAL A 398 -72.65 -37.60 26.37
C VAL A 398 -71.93 -37.52 25.01
N ILE A 399 -72.54 -38.03 23.93
CA ILE A 399 -71.96 -37.97 22.58
C ILE A 399 -71.87 -36.52 22.09
N ARG A 400 -72.84 -35.66 22.43
CA ARG A 400 -72.76 -34.22 22.11
C ARG A 400 -71.68 -33.53 22.95
N GLN A 401 -71.61 -33.79 24.25
CA GLN A 401 -70.56 -33.21 25.11
C GLN A 401 -69.15 -33.65 24.68
N LEU A 402 -68.95 -34.92 24.31
CA LEU A 402 -67.66 -35.39 23.78
C LEU A 402 -67.32 -34.79 22.42
N LYS A 403 -68.30 -34.48 21.56
CA LYS A 403 -68.08 -33.72 20.32
C LYS A 403 -67.67 -32.28 20.60
N ASN A 404 -68.42 -31.56 21.44
CA ASN A 404 -68.06 -30.21 21.86
C ASN A 404 -66.66 -30.17 22.51
N GLN A 405 -66.32 -31.13 23.37
CA GLN A 405 -64.99 -31.23 23.97
C GLN A 405 -63.90 -31.56 22.95
N LEU A 406 -64.18 -32.39 21.94
CA LEU A 406 -63.27 -32.63 20.83
C LEU A 406 -63.04 -31.32 20.04
N GLU A 407 -64.11 -30.64 19.63
CA GLU A 407 -64.07 -29.34 18.94
C GLU A 407 -63.29 -28.28 19.75
N ASP A 408 -63.52 -28.19 21.07
CA ASP A 408 -62.77 -27.30 21.99
C ASP A 408 -61.28 -27.67 22.04
N THR A 409 -60.94 -28.97 22.12
CA THR A 409 -59.53 -29.42 22.13
C THR A 409 -58.84 -29.25 20.78
N GLU A 410 -59.58 -29.35 19.67
CA GLU A 410 -59.07 -29.09 18.32
C GLU A 410 -58.81 -27.60 18.11
N CYS A 411 -59.70 -26.73 18.61
CA CYS A 411 -59.47 -25.28 18.68
C CYS A 411 -58.25 -24.93 19.53
N ALA A 412 -58.14 -25.52 20.73
CA ALA A 412 -56.97 -25.33 21.59
C ALA A 412 -55.67 -25.82 20.94
N ARG A 413 -55.70 -26.96 20.24
CA ARG A 413 -54.57 -27.47 19.45
C ARG A 413 -54.20 -26.52 18.32
N ALA A 414 -55.18 -25.97 17.59
CA ALA A 414 -54.93 -25.02 16.51
C ALA A 414 -54.28 -23.71 17.01
N LEU A 415 -54.73 -23.20 18.17
CA LEU A 415 -54.10 -22.05 18.83
C LEU A 415 -52.68 -22.37 19.32
N ALA A 416 -52.46 -23.55 19.92
CA ALA A 416 -51.13 -23.99 20.33
C ALA A 416 -50.17 -24.17 19.15
N VAL A 417 -50.63 -24.68 18.01
CA VAL A 417 -49.83 -24.79 16.78
C VAL A 417 -49.49 -23.40 16.22
N LYS A 418 -50.43 -22.45 16.18
CA LYS A 418 -50.15 -21.07 15.77
C LYS A 418 -49.14 -20.37 16.71
N SER A 419 -49.29 -20.56 18.02
CA SER A 419 -48.33 -20.03 19.00
C SER A 419 -46.94 -20.66 18.84
N LYS A 420 -46.86 -21.97 18.59
CA LYS A 420 -45.60 -22.65 18.27
C LYS A 420 -44.97 -22.07 16.99
N GLN A 421 -45.75 -21.87 15.93
CA GLN A 421 -45.26 -21.28 14.67
C GLN A 421 -44.75 -19.85 14.83
N SER A 422 -45.38 -19.03 15.69
CA SER A 422 -44.85 -17.70 16.06
C SER A 422 -43.48 -17.82 16.72
N LEU A 423 -43.37 -18.66 17.76
CA LEU A 423 -42.13 -18.89 18.48
C LEU A 423 -41.02 -19.53 17.61
N GLU A 424 -41.38 -20.32 16.59
CA GLU A 424 -40.45 -20.84 15.59
C GLU A 424 -39.96 -19.76 14.61
N SER A 425 -40.80 -18.77 14.26
CA SER A 425 -40.37 -17.57 13.50
C SER A 425 -39.46 -16.69 14.34
N GLU A 426 -39.87 -16.36 15.57
CA GLU A 426 -39.10 -15.55 16.52
C GLU A 426 -37.72 -16.20 16.84
N LEU A 427 -37.66 -17.53 16.91
CA LEU A 427 -36.40 -18.27 17.04
C LEU A 427 -35.52 -18.19 15.79
N ALA A 428 -36.10 -18.27 14.58
CA ALA A 428 -35.34 -18.13 13.34
C ALA A 428 -34.83 -16.68 13.14
N GLU A 429 -35.65 -15.68 13.47
CA GLU A 429 -35.29 -14.26 13.41
C GLU A 429 -34.17 -13.92 14.41
N THR A 430 -34.26 -14.42 15.65
CA THR A 430 -33.19 -14.23 16.64
C THR A 430 -31.91 -15.00 16.31
N GLN A 431 -31.99 -16.16 15.64
CA GLN A 431 -30.82 -16.85 15.08
C GLN A 431 -30.15 -16.05 13.96
N LEU A 432 -30.92 -15.47 13.02
CA LEU A 432 -30.38 -14.62 11.96
C LEU A 432 -29.71 -13.36 12.51
N LEU A 433 -30.33 -12.69 13.49
CA LEU A 433 -29.74 -11.53 14.18
C LEU A 433 -28.44 -11.91 14.94
N LEU A 434 -28.36 -13.11 15.50
CA LEU A 434 -27.13 -13.62 16.11
C LEU A 434 -26.05 -13.92 15.07
N GLU A 435 -26.38 -14.58 13.96
CA GLU A 435 -25.44 -14.83 12.85
C GLU A 435 -24.87 -13.50 12.33
N GLU A 436 -25.72 -12.52 12.04
CA GLU A 436 -25.30 -11.18 11.61
C GLU A 436 -24.47 -10.44 12.66
N SER A 437 -24.87 -10.46 13.93
CA SER A 437 -24.10 -9.84 15.02
C SER A 437 -22.70 -10.46 15.13
N THR A 438 -22.57 -11.79 15.00
CA THR A 438 -21.25 -12.43 14.99
C THR A 438 -20.43 -12.12 13.73
N ARG A 439 -21.06 -11.91 12.57
CA ARG A 439 -20.38 -11.44 11.36
C ARG A 439 -19.78 -10.05 11.57
N LEU A 440 -20.62 -9.09 11.98
CA LEU A 440 -20.20 -7.71 12.24
C LEU A 440 -19.11 -7.63 13.33
N ARG A 441 -19.17 -8.50 14.35
CA ARG A 441 -18.10 -8.64 15.35
C ARG A 441 -16.77 -9.11 14.72
N ARG A 442 -16.78 -10.14 13.88
CA ARG A 442 -15.56 -10.62 13.20
C ARG A 442 -14.96 -9.53 12.30
N GLU A 443 -15.78 -8.83 11.53
CA GLU A 443 -15.30 -7.72 10.70
C GLU A 443 -14.68 -6.58 11.54
N ALA A 444 -15.25 -6.28 12.71
CA ALA A 444 -14.69 -5.28 13.64
C ALA A 444 -13.38 -5.76 14.28
N GLU A 445 -13.28 -7.04 14.66
CA GLU A 445 -12.06 -7.67 15.15
C GLU A 445 -10.95 -7.67 14.09
N GLU A 446 -11.27 -8.00 12.83
CA GLU A 446 -10.35 -7.94 11.69
C GLU A 446 -9.86 -6.52 11.40
N ARG A 447 -10.77 -5.52 11.34
CA ARG A 447 -10.40 -4.10 11.18
C ARG A 447 -9.52 -3.61 12.33
N SER A 448 -9.82 -4.00 13.58
CA SER A 448 -8.99 -3.67 14.74
C SER A 448 -7.60 -4.32 14.68
N ASN A 449 -7.50 -5.55 14.15
CA ASN A 449 -6.22 -6.25 13.98
C ASN A 449 -5.36 -5.65 12.87
N LEU A 450 -5.97 -5.15 11.78
CA LEU A 450 -5.28 -4.40 10.73
C LEU A 450 -4.74 -3.07 11.27
N LEU A 451 -5.58 -2.24 11.88
CA LEU A 451 -5.20 -0.97 12.50
C LEU A 451 -4.11 -1.16 13.58
N SER A 452 -4.11 -2.29 14.30
CA SER A 452 -3.06 -2.61 15.27
C SER A 452 -1.70 -2.93 14.62
N ARG A 453 -1.68 -3.51 13.42
CA ARG A 453 -0.45 -3.75 12.64
C ARG A 453 0.06 -2.45 12.03
N GLU A 454 -0.81 -1.70 11.36
CA GLU A 454 -0.51 -0.38 10.79
C GLU A 454 0.08 0.55 11.86
N LYS A 455 -0.52 0.58 13.06
CA LYS A 455 0.05 1.32 14.20
C LYS A 455 1.45 0.83 14.58
N SER A 456 1.70 -0.47 14.62
CA SER A 456 3.01 -1.03 14.98
C SER A 456 4.07 -0.72 13.93
N GLU A 457 3.71 -0.73 12.65
CA GLU A 457 4.57 -0.38 11.52
C GLU A 457 4.91 1.13 11.54
N LEU A 458 3.91 1.99 11.75
CA LEU A 458 4.11 3.43 11.93
C LEU A 458 4.93 3.77 13.19
N GLN A 459 4.83 2.97 14.26
CA GLN A 459 5.66 3.16 15.44
C GLN A 459 7.11 2.75 15.18
N SER A 460 7.38 1.64 14.49
CA SER A 460 8.74 1.26 14.06
C SER A 460 9.37 2.35 13.19
N GLN A 461 8.62 2.89 12.23
CA GLN A 461 9.07 3.98 11.38
C GLN A 461 9.35 5.26 12.19
N LEU A 462 8.57 5.57 13.23
CA LEU A 462 8.83 6.71 14.11
C LEU A 462 10.15 6.51 14.89
N GLU A 463 10.35 5.33 15.46
CA GLU A 463 11.57 4.97 16.21
C GLU A 463 12.82 5.04 15.30
N GLU A 464 12.74 4.51 14.06
CA GLU A 464 13.79 4.64 13.03
C GLU A 464 14.11 6.12 12.68
N ASN A 465 13.08 6.96 12.50
CA ASN A 465 13.27 8.39 12.21
C ASN A 465 13.87 9.16 13.40
N GLU A 466 13.55 8.79 14.64
CA GLU A 466 14.16 9.38 15.84
C GLU A 466 15.65 8.98 15.97
N GLU A 467 16.03 7.74 15.61
CA GLU A 467 17.43 7.33 15.54
C GLU A 467 18.22 8.06 14.45
N GLU A 468 17.67 8.21 13.22
CA GLU A 468 18.30 9.01 12.17
C GLU A 468 18.49 10.47 12.59
N LEU A 469 17.48 11.08 13.23
CA LEU A 469 17.56 12.45 13.73
C LEU A 469 18.62 12.58 14.84
N ALA A 470 18.75 11.58 15.73
CA ALA A 470 19.79 11.55 16.75
C ALA A 470 21.20 11.40 16.15
N GLU A 471 21.37 10.58 15.11
CA GLU A 471 22.60 10.50 14.32
C GLU A 471 22.96 11.85 13.68
N VAL A 472 21.99 12.54 13.06
CA VAL A 472 22.19 13.86 12.44
C VAL A 472 22.58 14.90 13.50
N PHE A 473 21.91 14.94 14.66
CA PHE A 473 22.31 15.82 15.76
C PHE A 473 23.71 15.52 16.32
N LYS A 474 24.11 14.24 16.36
CA LYS A 474 25.46 13.83 16.76
C LYS A 474 26.52 14.29 15.76
N LYS A 475 26.26 14.12 14.46
CA LYS A 475 27.11 14.60 13.35
C LYS A 475 27.22 16.13 13.36
N TYR A 476 26.12 16.85 13.57
CA TYR A 476 26.09 18.31 13.71
C TYR A 476 26.91 18.79 14.91
N LYS A 477 26.72 18.18 16.10
CA LYS A 477 27.51 18.53 17.30
C LYS A 477 29.01 18.32 17.09
N ALA A 478 29.40 17.23 16.44
CA ALA A 478 30.81 16.97 16.10
C ALA A 478 31.36 18.02 15.10
N ALA A 479 30.59 18.40 14.08
CA ALA A 479 31.00 19.43 13.13
C ALA A 479 31.14 20.82 13.78
N VAL A 480 30.23 21.20 14.68
CA VAL A 480 30.33 22.45 15.47
C VAL A 480 31.53 22.43 16.41
N GLN A 481 31.82 21.29 17.05
CA GLN A 481 33.03 21.13 17.87
C GLN A 481 34.31 21.25 17.03
N GLN A 482 34.38 20.61 15.85
CA GLN A 482 35.53 20.73 14.94
C GLN A 482 35.72 22.18 14.49
N MET A 483 34.67 22.84 14.02
CA MET A 483 34.73 24.25 13.60
C MET A 483 35.18 25.19 14.74
N SER A 484 34.82 24.89 16.00
CA SER A 484 35.30 25.63 17.16
C SER A 484 36.79 25.39 17.46
N LEU A 485 37.32 24.19 17.17
CA LEU A 485 38.76 23.90 17.29
C LEU A 485 39.54 24.58 16.15
N ASP A 486 39.02 24.50 14.93
CA ASP A 486 39.61 25.15 13.75
C ASP A 486 39.66 26.68 13.92
N GLN A 487 38.63 27.28 14.54
CA GLN A 487 38.61 28.71 14.88
C GLN A 487 39.70 29.08 15.91
N VAL A 488 39.93 28.25 16.94
CA VAL A 488 41.01 28.47 17.91
C VAL A 488 42.38 28.35 17.24
N ALA A 489 42.60 27.31 16.43
CA ALA A 489 43.84 27.15 15.69
C ALA A 489 44.10 28.33 14.73
N LEU A 490 43.07 28.85 14.06
CA LEU A 490 43.17 30.04 13.21
C LEU A 490 43.54 31.29 14.04
N GLN A 491 42.95 31.46 15.22
CA GLN A 491 43.26 32.56 16.15
C GLN A 491 44.74 32.50 16.60
N GLU A 492 45.26 31.31 16.91
CA GLU A 492 46.67 31.08 17.27
C GLU A 492 47.62 31.41 16.10
N GLN A 493 47.29 30.98 14.87
CA GLN A 493 48.07 31.32 13.68
C GLN A 493 48.10 32.84 13.40
N VAL A 494 46.99 33.55 13.65
CA VAL A 494 46.95 35.02 13.53
C VAL A 494 47.84 35.70 14.59
N SER A 495 47.91 35.18 15.82
CA SER A 495 48.85 35.68 16.83
C SER A 495 50.30 35.48 16.38
N LEU A 496 50.65 34.26 15.95
CA LEU A 496 51.99 33.91 15.49
C LEU A 496 52.44 34.77 14.28
N VAL A 497 51.54 35.05 13.34
CA VAL A 497 51.84 35.97 12.22
C VAL A 497 52.11 37.39 12.73
N SER A 498 51.29 37.90 13.67
CA SER A 498 51.48 39.23 14.27
C SER A 498 52.82 39.34 15.03
N GLU A 499 53.21 38.30 15.77
CA GLU A 499 54.49 38.22 16.48
C GLU A 499 55.67 38.23 15.48
N LEU A 500 55.62 37.41 14.43
CA LEU A 500 56.63 37.40 13.36
C LEU A 500 56.70 38.72 12.57
N GLU A 501 55.57 39.43 12.40
CA GLU A 501 55.56 40.76 11.79
C GLU A 501 56.27 41.82 12.67
N VAL A 502 56.16 41.71 14.00
CA VAL A 502 56.86 42.56 14.96
C VAL A 502 58.36 42.25 14.99
N GLU A 503 58.75 40.97 15.05
CA GLU A 503 60.17 40.57 14.97
C GLU A 503 60.83 41.04 13.66
N ARG A 504 60.15 40.84 12.52
CA ARG A 504 60.58 41.34 11.21
C ARG A 504 60.80 42.86 11.21
N ASN A 505 59.96 43.62 11.92
CA ASN A 505 60.11 45.07 12.00
C ASN A 505 61.30 45.47 12.88
N GLN A 506 61.47 44.84 14.04
CA GLN A 506 62.64 45.04 14.91
C GLN A 506 63.97 44.70 14.19
N LEU A 507 63.99 43.60 13.44
CA LEU A 507 65.16 43.20 12.65
C LEU A 507 65.49 44.22 11.54
N LYS A 508 64.48 44.85 10.92
CA LYS A 508 64.69 45.95 9.96
C LYS A 508 65.28 47.19 10.62
N GLU A 509 64.80 47.57 11.81
CA GLU A 509 65.32 48.71 12.58
C GLU A 509 66.77 48.49 13.03
N GLN A 510 67.11 47.27 13.45
CA GLN A 510 68.51 46.90 13.74
C GLN A 510 69.38 46.96 12.48
N LEU A 511 68.86 46.55 11.32
CA LEU A 511 69.57 46.62 10.04
C LEU A 511 69.87 48.06 9.62
N THR A 512 68.91 48.99 9.75
CA THR A 512 69.14 50.41 9.44
C THR A 512 70.10 51.07 10.43
N GLU A 513 70.02 50.74 11.73
CA GLU A 513 70.95 51.24 12.74
C GLU A 513 72.39 50.74 12.49
N LEU A 514 72.58 49.47 12.15
CA LEU A 514 73.88 48.90 11.79
C LEU A 514 74.44 49.47 10.48
N THR A 515 73.57 49.71 9.48
CA THR A 515 73.98 50.35 8.22
C THR A 515 74.50 51.77 8.48
N SER A 516 73.77 52.57 9.27
CA SER A 516 74.22 53.92 9.64
C SER A 516 75.52 53.91 10.44
N LYS A 517 75.72 52.93 11.34
CA LYS A 517 77.00 52.74 12.06
C LYS A 517 78.16 52.41 11.12
N LEU A 518 77.91 51.64 10.05
CA LEU A 518 78.91 51.32 9.03
C LEU A 518 79.28 52.55 8.19
N GLU A 519 78.29 53.32 7.72
CA GLU A 519 78.52 54.56 6.95
C GLU A 519 79.35 55.59 7.74
N ASN A 520 79.06 55.75 9.04
CA ASN A 520 79.84 56.61 9.94
C ASN A 520 81.29 56.12 10.13
N ALA A 521 81.55 54.82 10.05
CA ALA A 521 82.89 54.25 10.10
C ALA A 521 83.66 54.40 8.77
N GLU A 522 82.98 54.20 7.63
CA GLU A 522 83.56 54.41 6.29
C GLU A 522 84.02 55.87 6.07
N PHE A 523 83.42 56.85 6.77
CA PHE A 523 83.77 58.27 6.68
C PHE A 523 85.14 58.63 7.30
N MET A 524 85.72 57.80 8.18
CA MET A 524 86.93 58.14 8.96
C MET A 524 88.25 57.58 8.39
N GLY A 525 88.25 56.98 7.19
CA GLY A 525 89.42 56.29 6.61
C GLY A 525 90.36 57.14 5.72
N ASP A 526 91.68 56.94 5.86
CA ASP A 526 92.73 57.72 5.19
C ASP A 526 92.75 57.59 3.64
N ALA A 527 92.87 58.74 2.96
CA ALA A 527 92.44 58.95 1.58
C ALA A 527 93.28 58.22 0.52
N SER A 528 94.57 58.02 0.73
CA SER A 528 95.47 57.51 -0.33
C SER A 528 95.32 56.01 -0.55
N SER A 529 95.32 55.21 0.52
CA SER A 529 94.91 53.80 0.44
C SER A 529 93.43 53.68 0.13
N SER A 530 92.60 54.61 0.63
CA SER A 530 91.16 54.61 0.37
C SER A 530 90.82 54.76 -1.12
N LEU A 531 91.61 55.44 -1.95
CA LEU A 531 91.27 55.59 -3.38
C LEU A 531 91.40 54.27 -4.18
N LEU A 532 92.43 53.47 -3.90
CA LEU A 532 92.63 52.16 -4.54
C LEU A 532 91.74 51.08 -3.89
N ALA A 533 91.54 51.15 -2.56
CA ALA A 533 90.54 50.36 -1.87
C ALA A 533 89.14 50.62 -2.44
N LYS A 534 88.65 51.87 -2.41
CA LYS A 534 87.35 52.29 -2.96
C LYS A 534 87.18 51.89 -4.42
N ARG A 535 88.22 51.92 -5.26
CA ARG A 535 88.10 51.44 -6.65
C ARG A 535 87.81 49.93 -6.72
N ASN A 536 88.47 49.12 -5.91
CA ASN A 536 88.21 47.68 -5.84
C ASN A 536 86.90 47.38 -5.10
N GLU A 537 86.59 48.13 -4.05
CA GLU A 537 85.39 48.06 -3.24
C GLU A 537 84.14 48.46 -4.02
N PHE A 538 84.18 49.51 -4.85
CA PHE A 538 83.14 49.81 -5.84
C PHE A 538 83.01 48.70 -6.88
N LYS A 539 84.11 48.04 -7.27
CA LYS A 539 84.04 46.89 -8.19
C LYS A 539 83.44 45.65 -7.53
N VAL A 540 83.66 45.47 -6.23
CA VAL A 540 83.05 44.44 -5.39
C VAL A 540 81.56 44.77 -5.16
N LYS A 541 81.21 45.95 -4.63
CA LYS A 541 79.84 46.44 -4.47
C LYS A 541 79.04 46.44 -5.79
N GLU A 542 79.68 46.66 -6.96
CA GLU A 542 79.06 46.50 -8.30
C GLU A 542 78.78 45.03 -8.66
N LEU A 543 79.70 44.12 -8.32
CA LEU A 543 79.55 42.67 -8.58
C LEU A 543 78.58 42.02 -7.59
N GLU A 544 78.58 42.45 -6.33
CA GLU A 544 77.62 42.07 -5.29
C GLU A 544 76.22 42.55 -5.68
N SER A 545 76.04 43.85 -6.02
CA SER A 545 74.76 44.37 -6.49
C SER A 545 74.23 43.63 -7.73
N LYS A 546 75.10 43.22 -8.66
CA LYS A 546 74.70 42.37 -9.81
C LYS A 546 74.34 40.95 -9.38
N LEU A 547 75.08 40.36 -8.46
CA LEU A 547 74.82 39.03 -7.93
C LEU A 547 73.52 38.98 -7.12
N ASP A 548 73.22 40.00 -6.32
CA ASP A 548 71.97 40.14 -5.56
C ASP A 548 70.77 40.34 -6.49
N LEU A 549 70.94 41.13 -7.55
CA LEU A 549 69.91 41.32 -8.58
C LEU A 549 69.64 40.01 -9.33
N GLU A 550 70.68 39.24 -9.68
CA GLU A 550 70.53 37.90 -10.28
C GLU A 550 69.98 36.84 -9.30
N GLN A 551 70.28 36.93 -8.01
CA GLN A 551 69.65 36.09 -6.98
C GLN A 551 68.18 36.43 -6.81
N SER A 552 67.82 37.72 -6.88
CA SER A 552 66.44 38.21 -6.79
C SER A 552 65.61 37.83 -8.02
N THR A 553 66.14 38.01 -9.24
CA THR A 553 65.47 37.54 -10.46
C THR A 553 65.31 36.02 -10.45
N ARG A 554 66.35 35.28 -10.07
CA ARG A 554 66.31 33.81 -9.94
C ARG A 554 65.28 33.36 -8.91
N SER A 555 65.26 33.91 -7.70
CA SER A 555 64.30 33.55 -6.66
C SER A 555 62.86 33.83 -7.12
N ARG A 556 62.63 34.98 -7.76
CA ARG A 556 61.32 35.32 -8.35
C ARG A 556 60.90 34.32 -9.42
N LEU A 557 61.82 33.87 -10.28
CA LEU A 557 61.58 32.83 -11.28
C LEU A 557 61.34 31.44 -10.64
N GLU A 558 62.07 31.06 -9.59
CA GLU A 558 61.88 29.80 -8.87
C GLU A 558 60.51 29.75 -8.17
N VAL A 559 60.05 30.85 -7.58
CA VAL A 559 58.67 31.00 -7.07
C VAL A 559 57.63 30.91 -8.20
N GLN A 560 57.89 31.55 -9.35
CA GLN A 560 56.98 31.52 -10.49
C GLN A 560 56.88 30.12 -11.12
N ILE A 561 58.01 29.39 -11.22
CA ILE A 561 58.06 27.98 -11.63
C ILE A 561 57.32 27.08 -10.64
N SER A 562 57.43 27.33 -9.33
CA SER A 562 56.75 26.54 -8.30
C SER A 562 55.22 26.70 -8.40
N ARG A 563 54.72 27.94 -8.52
CA ARG A 563 53.30 28.22 -8.77
C ARG A 563 52.78 27.61 -10.08
N LEU A 564 53.62 27.59 -11.13
CA LEU A 564 53.26 26.95 -12.40
C LEU A 564 53.22 25.42 -12.31
N LYS A 565 54.05 24.79 -11.47
CA LYS A 565 53.96 23.35 -11.15
C LYS A 565 52.69 23.04 -10.38
N GLU A 566 52.41 23.78 -9.30
CA GLU A 566 51.17 23.64 -8.51
C GLU A 566 49.92 23.78 -9.40
N ALA A 567 49.90 24.77 -10.31
CA ALA A 567 48.83 24.95 -11.27
C ALA A 567 48.72 23.79 -12.29
N ALA A 568 49.85 23.27 -12.79
CA ALA A 568 49.87 22.14 -13.70
C ALA A 568 49.41 20.83 -13.03
N GLU A 569 49.84 20.57 -11.78
CA GLU A 569 49.41 19.43 -10.97
C GLU A 569 47.91 19.51 -10.65
N LYS A 570 47.41 20.71 -10.31
CA LYS A 570 45.97 20.94 -10.12
C LYS A 570 45.17 20.69 -11.39
N LEU A 571 45.59 21.23 -12.53
CA LEU A 571 44.94 20.99 -13.83
C LEU A 571 44.98 19.50 -14.23
N GLN A 572 46.08 18.80 -13.95
CA GLN A 572 46.19 17.36 -14.18
C GLN A 572 45.23 16.56 -13.28
N ALA A 573 45.06 16.97 -12.02
CA ALA A 573 44.07 16.40 -11.11
C ALA A 573 42.63 16.66 -11.63
N GLU A 574 42.31 17.89 -12.04
CA GLU A 574 41.01 18.26 -12.62
C GLU A 574 40.70 17.47 -13.91
N ILE A 575 41.70 17.26 -14.79
CA ILE A 575 41.59 16.40 -15.97
C ILE A 575 41.30 14.94 -15.57
N SER A 576 42.00 14.40 -14.56
CA SER A 576 41.77 13.03 -14.08
C SER A 576 40.35 12.85 -13.50
N ALA A 577 39.88 13.83 -12.72
CA ALA A 577 38.54 13.85 -12.15
C ALA A 577 37.45 14.10 -13.21
N SER A 578 37.78 14.76 -14.32
CA SER A 578 36.89 14.87 -15.48
C SER A 578 36.72 13.52 -16.18
N LYS A 579 37.84 12.84 -16.51
CA LYS A 579 37.83 11.50 -17.13
C LYS A 579 37.12 10.44 -16.27
N ALA A 580 37.26 10.51 -14.94
CA ALA A 580 36.53 9.63 -14.04
C ALA A 580 35.00 9.82 -14.12
N ARG A 581 34.54 11.08 -14.17
CA ARG A 581 33.11 11.41 -14.35
C ARG A 581 32.59 11.02 -15.73
N GLU A 582 33.38 11.22 -16.79
CA GLU A 582 33.07 10.81 -18.16
C GLU A 582 32.89 9.28 -18.26
N GLN A 583 33.81 8.51 -17.67
CA GLN A 583 33.70 7.04 -17.61
C GLN A 583 32.45 6.60 -16.81
N GLN A 584 32.18 7.23 -15.67
CA GLN A 584 30.98 6.95 -14.87
C GLN A 584 29.69 7.25 -15.65
N ALA A 585 29.64 8.36 -16.39
CA ALA A 585 28.51 8.72 -17.26
C ALA A 585 28.33 7.71 -18.41
N HIS A 586 29.42 7.25 -19.05
CA HIS A 586 29.35 6.19 -20.05
C HIS A 586 28.80 4.87 -19.49
N ASP A 587 29.18 4.47 -18.28
CA ASP A 587 28.65 3.25 -17.67
C ASP A 587 27.20 3.40 -17.16
N GLN A 588 26.77 4.61 -16.79
CA GLN A 588 25.35 4.93 -16.59
C GLN A 588 24.56 4.82 -17.90
N ILE A 589 25.04 5.42 -18.99
CA ILE A 589 24.42 5.33 -20.33
C ILE A 589 24.30 3.86 -20.77
N ARG A 590 25.36 3.05 -20.57
CA ARG A 590 25.34 1.60 -20.86
C ARG A 590 24.30 0.85 -20.03
N LYS A 591 24.07 1.22 -18.76
CA LYS A 591 23.00 0.65 -17.92
C LYS A 591 21.62 1.03 -18.43
N LEU A 592 21.39 2.32 -18.70
CA LEU A 592 20.12 2.82 -19.24
C LEU A 592 19.78 2.21 -20.60
N GLN A 593 20.78 1.98 -21.46
CA GLN A 593 20.59 1.31 -22.76
C GLN A 593 20.17 -0.16 -22.64
N ARG A 594 20.59 -0.88 -21.59
CA ARG A 594 20.11 -2.25 -21.31
C ARG A 594 18.67 -2.24 -20.81
N SER A 595 18.35 -1.40 -19.83
CA SER A 595 16.98 -1.25 -19.33
C SER A 595 15.99 -0.79 -20.42
N LEU A 596 16.40 0.11 -21.31
CA LEU A 596 15.61 0.53 -22.48
C LEU A 596 15.44 -0.58 -23.53
N ARG A 597 16.28 -1.60 -23.52
CA ARG A 597 16.14 -2.79 -24.36
C ARG A 597 15.22 -3.82 -23.71
N GLU A 598 15.46 -4.14 -22.45
CA GLU A 598 14.64 -5.04 -21.62
C GLU A 598 13.16 -4.61 -21.64
N THR A 599 12.88 -3.34 -21.35
CA THR A 599 11.51 -2.79 -21.38
C THR A 599 10.86 -2.77 -22.77
N LYS A 600 11.64 -2.74 -23.87
CA LYS A 600 11.12 -2.89 -25.24
C LYS A 600 10.82 -4.34 -25.58
N GLU A 601 11.64 -5.27 -25.10
CA GLU A 601 11.42 -6.71 -25.28
C GLU A 601 10.17 -7.13 -24.46
N GLU A 602 10.00 -6.64 -23.23
CA GLU A 602 8.77 -6.76 -22.42
C GLU A 602 7.52 -6.18 -23.12
N LEU A 603 7.61 -4.96 -23.65
CA LEU A 603 6.51 -4.32 -24.39
C LEU A 603 6.11 -5.15 -25.62
N SER A 604 7.09 -5.66 -26.38
CA SER A 604 6.82 -6.51 -27.54
C SER A 604 6.15 -7.84 -27.16
N ALA A 605 6.56 -8.43 -26.04
CA ALA A 605 5.92 -9.62 -25.49
C ALA A 605 4.48 -9.33 -25.01
N SER A 606 4.24 -8.15 -24.43
CA SER A 606 2.89 -7.71 -24.04
C SER A 606 1.96 -7.53 -25.24
N ILE A 607 2.44 -6.89 -26.32
CA ILE A 607 1.69 -6.72 -27.57
C ILE A 607 1.37 -8.07 -28.22
N SER A 608 2.29 -9.05 -28.16
CA SER A 608 2.02 -10.42 -28.63
C SER A 608 0.89 -11.08 -27.83
N ARG A 609 0.96 -11.03 -26.49
CA ARG A 609 -0.10 -11.60 -25.62
C ARG A 609 -1.46 -10.93 -25.83
N GLU A 610 -1.48 -9.61 -26.06
CA GLU A 610 -2.71 -8.87 -26.38
C GLU A 610 -3.28 -9.31 -27.74
N SER A 611 -2.44 -9.52 -28.75
CA SER A 611 -2.88 -10.04 -30.06
C SER A 611 -3.44 -11.46 -29.94
N ASP A 612 -2.78 -12.34 -29.20
CA ASP A 612 -3.24 -13.72 -28.94
C ASP A 612 -4.58 -13.73 -28.18
N ALA A 613 -4.75 -12.84 -27.20
CA ALA A 613 -5.99 -12.67 -26.45
C ALA A 613 -7.12 -12.12 -27.33
N ALA A 614 -6.84 -11.15 -28.21
CA ALA A 614 -7.81 -10.61 -29.16
C ALA A 614 -8.24 -11.66 -30.20
N GLN A 615 -7.33 -12.52 -30.67
CA GLN A 615 -7.66 -13.65 -31.55
C GLN A 615 -8.56 -14.67 -30.82
N LYS A 616 -8.18 -15.09 -29.60
CA LYS A 616 -8.99 -16.01 -28.78
C LYS A 616 -10.38 -15.45 -28.48
N ARG A 617 -10.49 -14.15 -28.18
CA ARG A 617 -11.79 -13.50 -27.97
C ARG A 617 -12.65 -13.57 -29.23
N LYS A 618 -12.08 -13.29 -30.41
CA LYS A 618 -12.78 -13.40 -31.70
C LYS A 618 -13.21 -14.83 -32.06
N GLU A 619 -12.42 -15.85 -31.66
CA GLU A 619 -12.84 -17.25 -31.79
C GLU A 619 -14.01 -17.60 -30.87
N LEU A 620 -14.04 -17.06 -29.65
CA LEU A 620 -15.14 -17.27 -28.70
C LEU A 620 -16.40 -16.50 -29.11
N GLU A 621 -16.28 -15.25 -29.55
CA GLU A 621 -17.35 -14.44 -30.17
C GLU A 621 -18.04 -15.24 -31.29
N LYS A 622 -17.26 -15.82 -32.22
CA LYS A 622 -17.81 -16.64 -33.32
C LYS A 622 -18.44 -17.97 -32.85
N ARG A 623 -17.90 -18.61 -31.81
CA ARG A 623 -18.52 -19.83 -31.24
C ARG A 623 -19.86 -19.52 -30.57
N LEU A 624 -19.98 -18.35 -29.94
CA LEU A 624 -21.22 -17.87 -29.34
C LEU A 624 -22.26 -17.56 -30.43
N GLU A 625 -21.88 -16.84 -31.50
CA GLU A 625 -22.72 -16.58 -32.68
C GLU A 625 -23.29 -17.89 -33.30
N ASN A 626 -22.45 -18.92 -33.45
CA ASN A 626 -22.88 -20.24 -33.91
C ASN A 626 -23.91 -20.89 -32.96
N LEU A 627 -23.65 -20.89 -31.64
CA LEU A 627 -24.53 -21.50 -30.63
C LEU A 627 -25.86 -20.75 -30.48
N GLU A 628 -25.86 -19.44 -30.68
CA GLU A 628 -27.09 -18.64 -30.73
C GLU A 628 -27.93 -18.97 -31.97
N ALA A 629 -27.30 -19.18 -33.12
CA ALA A 629 -27.97 -19.63 -34.35
C ALA A 629 -28.55 -21.05 -34.22
N GLU A 630 -27.80 -21.99 -33.64
CA GLU A 630 -28.27 -23.35 -33.31
C GLU A 630 -29.47 -23.27 -32.33
N SER A 631 -29.34 -22.50 -31.25
CA SER A 631 -30.41 -22.25 -30.27
C SER A 631 -31.66 -21.60 -30.88
N ALA A 632 -31.51 -20.74 -31.90
CA ALA A 632 -32.63 -20.15 -32.63
C ALA A 632 -33.33 -21.19 -33.53
N GLY A 633 -32.55 -22.08 -34.16
CA GLY A 633 -33.05 -23.25 -34.89
C GLY A 633 -33.88 -24.17 -34.00
N ASP A 634 -33.32 -24.64 -32.88
CA ASP A 634 -34.00 -25.50 -31.90
C ASP A 634 -35.31 -24.88 -31.38
N ARG A 635 -35.32 -23.56 -31.13
CA ARG A 635 -36.52 -22.82 -30.71
C ARG A 635 -37.59 -22.78 -31.81
N ASN A 636 -37.20 -22.67 -33.07
CA ASN A 636 -38.12 -22.71 -34.20
C ASN A 636 -38.70 -24.12 -34.41
N ASP A 637 -37.85 -25.15 -34.37
CA ASP A 637 -38.28 -26.55 -34.52
C ASP A 637 -39.19 -27.00 -33.36
N LEU A 638 -38.92 -26.54 -32.13
CA LEU A 638 -39.83 -26.72 -30.99
C LEU A 638 -41.18 -26.03 -31.22
N ARG A 639 -41.20 -24.84 -31.86
CA ARG A 639 -42.42 -24.09 -32.18
C ARG A 639 -43.25 -24.82 -33.25
N LEU A 640 -42.59 -25.36 -34.27
CA LEU A 640 -43.20 -26.21 -35.31
C LEU A 640 -43.71 -27.53 -34.72
N ALA A 641 -42.97 -28.16 -33.81
CA ALA A 641 -43.39 -29.38 -33.11
C ALA A 641 -44.63 -29.14 -32.23
N LYS A 642 -44.66 -28.04 -31.46
CA LYS A 642 -45.84 -27.61 -30.68
C LYS A 642 -47.05 -27.39 -31.59
N LYS A 643 -46.91 -26.59 -32.65
CA LYS A 643 -48.00 -26.38 -33.61
C LYS A 643 -48.50 -27.70 -34.21
N ARG A 644 -47.61 -28.63 -34.55
CA ARG A 644 -48.00 -29.95 -35.07
C ARG A 644 -48.73 -30.81 -34.04
N ILE A 645 -48.45 -30.64 -32.74
CA ILE A 645 -49.21 -31.26 -31.65
C ILE A 645 -50.58 -30.60 -31.51
N GLU A 646 -50.67 -29.27 -31.61
CA GLU A 646 -51.93 -28.50 -31.60
C GLU A 646 -52.83 -28.88 -32.78
N ASP A 647 -52.29 -28.91 -34.01
CA ASP A 647 -52.99 -29.35 -35.23
C ASP A 647 -53.54 -30.79 -35.07
N LEU A 648 -52.77 -31.70 -34.43
CA LEU A 648 -53.21 -33.07 -34.12
C LEU A 648 -54.25 -33.13 -33.00
N GLN A 649 -54.16 -32.28 -31.98
CA GLN A 649 -55.14 -32.19 -30.90
C GLN A 649 -56.49 -31.66 -31.40
N VAL A 650 -56.49 -30.65 -32.28
CA VAL A 650 -57.70 -30.15 -32.95
C VAL A 650 -58.31 -31.24 -33.84
N ALA A 651 -57.50 -31.99 -34.58
CA ALA A 651 -57.98 -33.12 -35.38
C ALA A 651 -58.61 -34.23 -34.52
N LEU A 652 -58.07 -34.51 -33.32
CA LEU A 652 -58.62 -35.49 -32.37
C LEU A 652 -59.88 -34.99 -31.63
N GLN A 653 -59.98 -33.68 -31.37
CA GLN A 653 -61.18 -33.07 -30.76
C GLN A 653 -62.34 -32.93 -31.76
N GLY A 654 -62.06 -32.89 -33.07
CA GLY A 654 -63.05 -32.79 -34.14
C GLY A 654 -64.08 -33.92 -34.23
N GLU A 655 -63.87 -35.05 -33.54
CA GLU A 655 -64.86 -36.16 -33.46
C GLU A 655 -65.66 -36.19 -32.15
N LEU A 656 -65.40 -35.31 -31.17
CA LEU A 656 -65.97 -35.40 -29.80
C LEU A 656 -66.34 -34.04 -29.17
N GLY A 657 -67.63 -33.66 -29.31
CA GLY A 657 -68.31 -32.81 -28.31
C GLY A 657 -68.91 -31.49 -28.81
N ASP A 658 -70.18 -31.51 -29.19
CA ASP A 658 -71.04 -30.32 -29.28
C ASP A 658 -71.60 -29.96 -27.89
N SER A 659 -71.29 -28.78 -27.33
CA SER A 659 -71.92 -28.26 -26.10
C SER A 659 -71.60 -26.78 -25.76
N VAL A 660 -72.53 -25.87 -26.07
CA VAL A 660 -72.87 -24.63 -25.32
C VAL A 660 -71.88 -23.44 -25.37
N SER A 661 -72.42 -22.21 -25.26
CA SER A 661 -71.74 -20.93 -25.56
C SER A 661 -71.80 -19.91 -24.40
N ASP A 662 -70.71 -19.13 -24.26
CA ASP A 662 -70.65 -17.71 -23.81
C ASP A 662 -71.13 -17.35 -22.36
N PRO A 663 -70.82 -16.14 -21.80
CA PRO A 663 -70.00 -15.03 -22.32
C PRO A 663 -69.00 -14.38 -21.32
N SER A 664 -68.40 -13.27 -21.78
CA SER A 664 -68.00 -12.02 -21.05
C SER A 664 -66.54 -11.74 -20.61
N GLU A 665 -65.88 -10.91 -21.45
CA GLU A 665 -65.32 -9.57 -21.13
C GLU A 665 -63.95 -9.37 -20.41
N SER A 666 -63.27 -8.29 -20.86
CA SER A 666 -62.12 -7.57 -20.28
C SER A 666 -60.75 -8.28 -20.11
N ASP A 667 -59.60 -7.61 -20.19
CA ASP A 667 -59.15 -6.37 -20.87
C ASP A 667 -57.60 -6.33 -20.84
N LEU A 668 -56.96 -5.53 -21.71
CA LEU A 668 -55.50 -5.24 -21.80
C LEU A 668 -54.57 -6.45 -22.15
N GLY A 669 -53.54 -6.33 -23.00
CA GLY A 669 -53.13 -5.22 -23.87
C GLY A 669 -51.62 -4.92 -23.80
N ASP A 670 -50.82 -5.50 -24.71
CA ASP A 670 -49.49 -4.97 -25.07
C ASP A 670 -49.08 -5.39 -26.51
N SER A 671 -48.00 -4.78 -27.00
CA SER A 671 -47.42 -4.86 -28.34
C SER A 671 -46.76 -6.21 -28.67
N ASP A 672 -46.87 -6.68 -29.92
CA ASP A 672 -45.74 -6.58 -30.86
C ASP A 672 -46.09 -6.95 -32.31
N CYS A 673 -45.66 -6.10 -33.24
CA CYS A 673 -45.92 -6.19 -34.68
C CYS A 673 -44.69 -6.61 -35.47
N ASP A 674 -44.28 -7.87 -35.31
CA ASP A 674 -43.06 -8.39 -35.94
C ASP A 674 -43.36 -9.03 -37.32
N SER A 675 -43.11 -8.29 -38.40
CA SER A 675 -43.23 -8.79 -39.78
C SER A 675 -42.36 -8.01 -40.77
N ILE A 676 -41.18 -8.57 -41.05
CA ILE A 676 -40.45 -8.47 -42.33
C ILE A 676 -40.06 -7.04 -42.78
N ASP A 677 -38.75 -6.77 -42.79
CA ASP A 677 -38.15 -6.17 -43.98
C ASP A 677 -36.83 -6.86 -44.34
N THR A 678 -36.41 -6.74 -45.61
CA THR A 678 -35.43 -7.62 -46.25
C THR A 678 -34.15 -6.88 -46.66
N TYR A 679 -33.02 -7.59 -46.61
CA TYR A 679 -31.72 -7.14 -47.13
C TYR A 679 -31.81 -6.53 -48.55
N MET A 680 -31.13 -5.41 -48.77
CA MET A 680 -29.98 -5.31 -49.69
C MET A 680 -29.23 -3.96 -49.52
N PRO A 681 -27.93 -3.87 -49.85
CA PRO A 681 -27.10 -2.69 -49.58
C PRO A 681 -27.08 -1.68 -50.73
N ASN A 682 -26.49 -0.50 -50.50
CA ASN A 682 -26.22 0.46 -51.59
C ASN A 682 -24.85 1.16 -51.45
N HIS A 683 -24.31 1.59 -52.59
CA HIS A 683 -22.93 2.09 -52.73
C HIS A 683 -22.91 3.31 -53.69
N ARG A 684 -21.93 4.21 -53.54
CA ARG A 684 -21.59 5.39 -54.40
C ARG A 684 -22.43 6.68 -54.32
N GLY A 685 -21.84 7.70 -53.67
CA GLY A 685 -21.62 9.06 -54.26
C GLY A 685 -22.78 10.08 -54.31
N SER A 686 -22.56 11.36 -54.65
CA SER A 686 -21.29 12.13 -54.79
C SER A 686 -21.53 13.65 -55.01
N ILE A 687 -20.81 14.55 -54.31
CA ILE A 687 -20.64 16.02 -54.64
C ILE A 687 -21.96 16.84 -54.55
N LEU A 688 -22.11 18.17 -54.41
CA LEU A 688 -21.31 19.42 -54.25
C LEU A 688 -21.37 19.91 -52.77
N ASP A 689 -20.91 21.10 -52.33
CA ASP A 689 -19.68 21.91 -52.50
C ASP A 689 -19.76 23.08 -51.49
N SER A 690 -18.71 23.36 -50.71
CA SER A 690 -18.55 24.62 -49.95
C SER A 690 -17.09 24.89 -49.61
N LYS A 691 -16.38 25.50 -50.58
CA LYS A 691 -15.03 26.05 -50.39
C LYS A 691 -15.03 27.19 -49.36
N ARG A 692 -14.01 27.22 -48.49
CA ARG A 692 -12.96 28.28 -48.44
C ARG A 692 -12.16 28.21 -47.12
N LEU A 693 -10.86 27.96 -47.21
CA LEU A 693 -9.77 28.89 -46.83
C LEU A 693 -8.42 28.14 -46.79
N ASP A 694 -7.71 28.12 -47.91
CA ASP A 694 -6.26 27.92 -47.92
C ASP A 694 -5.58 29.29 -47.94
N ASN A 695 -4.57 29.49 -47.08
CA ASN A 695 -3.37 30.23 -47.49
C ASN A 695 -2.21 30.09 -46.47
N LEU A 696 -1.01 29.89 -47.02
CA LEU A 696 0.32 30.16 -46.45
C LEU A 696 0.55 29.91 -44.95
N SER A 697 1.34 28.88 -44.64
CA SER A 697 2.75 29.10 -44.20
C SER A 697 3.56 27.80 -44.09
N ARG A 698 4.56 27.66 -44.95
CA ARG A 698 5.70 26.75 -44.75
C ARG A 698 6.95 27.35 -45.38
N SER A 699 7.71 28.09 -44.56
CA SER A 699 9.02 28.64 -44.91
C SER A 699 10.13 27.81 -44.25
N SER A 700 11.19 27.56 -45.01
CA SER A 700 12.37 26.80 -44.61
C SER A 700 13.32 27.60 -43.72
N THR A 701 14.08 26.93 -42.86
CA THR A 701 15.36 27.48 -42.36
C THR A 701 16.33 26.37 -41.93
N THR A 702 17.40 26.19 -42.73
CA THR A 702 18.79 25.88 -42.29
C THR A 702 19.09 24.58 -41.49
N SER A 703 20.33 24.07 -41.45
CA SER A 703 21.62 24.63 -41.90
C SER A 703 22.49 23.65 -42.69
N SER A 704 23.41 24.24 -43.45
CA SER A 704 24.48 23.65 -44.24
C SER A 704 25.45 22.78 -43.44
N ASN A 705 25.88 21.66 -44.03
CA ASN A 705 27.01 20.88 -43.56
C ASN A 705 28.18 21.04 -44.57
N LEU A 706 29.26 21.71 -44.15
CA LEU A 706 30.50 21.90 -44.93
C LEU A 706 31.67 21.57 -44.01
N GLY A 707 32.45 20.54 -44.37
CA GLY A 707 33.52 20.02 -43.52
C GLY A 707 34.85 20.74 -43.71
N LYS A 708 35.79 20.43 -42.80
CA LYS A 708 37.23 20.61 -43.02
C LYS A 708 38.02 19.50 -42.31
N GLU A 709 38.72 18.73 -43.14
CA GLU A 709 40.12 18.33 -43.01
C GLU A 709 40.74 18.27 -41.60
N ALA A 710 41.19 17.08 -41.21
CA ALA A 710 42.21 16.90 -40.18
C ALA A 710 43.58 16.69 -40.84
N THR A 711 44.58 17.45 -40.39
CA THR A 711 46.00 17.22 -40.70
C THR A 711 46.85 17.40 -39.44
N PHE A 712 48.00 16.74 -39.40
CA PHE A 712 48.90 16.63 -38.26
C PHE A 712 49.39 17.99 -37.71
N THR A 713 49.45 18.11 -36.38
CA THR A 713 50.72 17.94 -35.64
C THR A 713 50.45 17.31 -34.27
#